data_AF-A0A9E1XRG6-F1
#
_entry.id   AF-A0A9E1XRG6-F1
#
_cell.length_a   1.000
_cell.length_b   1.000
_cell.length_c   1.000
_cell.angle_alpha   90.00
_cell.angle_beta   90.00
_cell.angle_gamma   90.00
#
_symmetry.space_group_name_H-M   'P 1'
#
loop_
_entity.id
_entity.type
_entity.pdbx_description
1 polymer ?
#
loop_
_entity_poly.entity_id
_entity_poly.type
_entity_poly.pdbx_seq_one_letter_code
_entity_poly.pdbx_strand_id
1 'polypeptide(L)'
;MRHPMRAIGLMALALCPAATIQAQLQFVPGTESKGDAPYTIRADGVGNLPRARFVDAEGRLIYGFRTQGLKRLALRAKLGNNFRVMVSIDQKSWRGILNGMAIHGEDRHNGRLDTYRVDLSAELPAPAVYILFGDASVIDGWGAYVAEVALESDAADGHNWVLPPPPPPPGMIKEWQILGSFPVKRSRLLEPPASLGDMTQLCPPAGGTWQMAQSPNGRIALRARALGFARQEDALAYAHVFVKSERETDACLLGGSDDALAVYVNGALVWQHEIFRGCQFDQDRVPVVLAKGWNRILLGVGNAGTGWGFVARLVQADGKPLAGIQVQANAPAELAGKTPNPQVAPRIELQSARLAPSAAYLDEGRLRAPLQVTLLNLGGKGTAPQTFALLHGAQTVQEWTIGPAPRGYHASELFLTPASWRVLTNASAPLTLGLADQRVPVVCPSLPRLLAVAGDAMRETNPKQARILLRLGLARRHWRKTHTPAPRWRTEAARWLALAQTGKWEELAKVAATFQEADGSRWSTSVQCAAPANPRYDIAPDAVMVYGGKDPAPRLRQWRRRGARVQIMTGIAWGNYQDYQEGRYDGKRHDDEIQTTKDGKPISHGGSVYYWVPTETYADYLCQRLAPALELPADGVCLEEPEFWLRGGWSPAFKREWSA
;
A
#
# COMPACT_ATOMS: atom_id res chain seq x y z
N MET A 1 -49.28 32.60 -19.04
CA MET A 1 -50.05 31.37 -19.31
C MET A 1 -49.88 30.41 -18.13
N ARG A 2 -50.90 29.57 -17.91
CA ARG A 2 -51.27 28.83 -16.69
C ARG A 2 -50.24 27.77 -16.21
N HIS A 3 -50.26 27.53 -14.90
CA HIS A 3 -49.84 26.36 -14.06
C HIS A 3 -49.69 24.98 -14.74
N PRO A 4 -48.94 23.99 -14.16
CA PRO A 4 -49.00 23.63 -12.73
C PRO A 4 -47.72 23.16 -12.01
N MET A 5 -47.73 23.37 -10.68
CA MET A 5 -47.01 22.54 -9.70
C MET A 5 -47.63 21.14 -9.67
N ARG A 6 -46.79 20.09 -9.67
CA ARG A 6 -47.19 18.76 -9.20
C ARG A 6 -46.10 18.19 -8.29
N ALA A 7 -46.54 17.83 -7.09
CA ALA A 7 -45.81 17.22 -6.01
C ALA A 7 -45.34 15.79 -6.33
N ILE A 8 -44.18 15.41 -5.78
CA ILE A 8 -43.86 14.02 -5.44
C ILE A 8 -43.17 14.01 -4.07
N GLY A 9 -43.93 13.60 -3.05
CA GLY A 9 -43.46 12.69 -1.99
C GLY A 9 -42.62 13.25 -0.84
N LEU A 10 -43.17 14.11 0.02
CA LEU A 10 -42.83 14.03 1.45
C LEU A 10 -43.44 12.72 1.98
N MET A 11 -42.66 11.64 1.98
CA MET A 11 -43.01 10.45 2.75
C MET A 11 -42.75 10.74 4.22
N ALA A 12 -43.82 10.61 5.00
CA ALA A 12 -43.88 10.89 6.42
C ALA A 12 -42.71 10.28 7.21
N LEU A 13 -41.97 11.13 7.92
CA LEU A 13 -41.34 10.74 9.17
C LEU A 13 -42.47 10.34 10.12
N ALA A 14 -42.80 9.05 10.13
CA ALA A 14 -43.66 8.48 11.16
C ALA A 14 -42.91 8.60 12.49
N LEU A 15 -43.22 9.65 13.25
CA LEU A 15 -42.95 9.74 14.68
C LEU A 15 -43.75 8.61 15.34
N CYS A 16 -43.09 7.47 15.54
CA CYS A 16 -43.64 6.34 16.27
C CYS A 16 -43.86 6.75 17.73
N PRO A 17 -45.02 6.44 18.36
CA PRO A 17 -45.24 6.74 19.77
C PRO A 17 -44.26 5.93 20.65
N ALA A 18 -43.77 6.59 21.69
CA ALA A 18 -42.86 6.02 22.68
C ALA A 18 -43.50 4.87 23.46
N ALA A 19 -43.34 3.64 22.97
CA ALA A 19 -43.17 2.49 23.85
C ALA A 19 -41.67 2.42 24.17
N THR A 20 -41.31 2.56 25.44
CA THR A 20 -39.95 2.71 25.96
C THR A 20 -39.03 1.58 25.50
N ILE A 21 -38.37 1.78 24.37
CA ILE A 21 -37.23 0.97 23.94
C ILE A 21 -36.00 1.82 24.27
N GLN A 22 -35.27 1.45 25.32
CA GLN A 22 -33.98 2.07 25.63
C GLN A 22 -32.90 1.59 24.65
N ALA A 23 -31.85 2.38 24.46
CA ALA A 23 -30.68 1.95 23.72
C ALA A 23 -30.06 0.73 24.43
N GLN A 24 -30.07 -0.42 23.75
CA GLN A 24 -29.56 -1.69 24.26
C GLN A 24 -28.08 -1.91 23.89
N LEU A 25 -27.59 -1.15 22.92
CA LEU A 25 -26.18 -1.05 22.56
C LEU A 25 -25.87 0.40 22.20
N GLN A 26 -24.76 0.93 22.71
CA GLN A 26 -24.22 2.22 22.29
C GLN A 26 -22.71 2.19 22.40
N PHE A 27 -22.02 2.64 21.36
CA PHE A 27 -20.57 2.78 21.38
C PHE A 27 -20.12 3.99 20.57
N VAL A 28 -18.89 4.42 20.87
CA VAL A 28 -18.21 5.50 20.18
C VAL A 28 -17.13 4.88 19.27
N PRO A 29 -17.26 5.00 17.94
CA PRO A 29 -16.26 4.52 17.00
C PRO A 29 -14.84 5.04 17.30
N GLY A 30 -13.82 4.22 17.06
CA GLY A 30 -12.42 4.64 17.19
C GLY A 30 -11.89 4.78 18.63
N THR A 31 -12.53 4.16 19.63
CA THR A 31 -12.06 4.14 21.03
C THR A 31 -11.58 2.76 21.48
N GLU A 32 -10.57 2.67 22.35
CA GLU A 32 -10.03 1.40 22.85
C GLU A 32 -10.86 0.79 24.02
N SER A 33 -10.83 -0.54 24.16
CA SER A 33 -11.45 -1.39 25.21
C SER A 33 -12.99 -1.36 25.36
N LYS A 34 -13.67 -0.30 24.92
CA LYS A 34 -15.15 -0.17 24.92
C LYS A 34 -15.73 0.44 23.63
N GLY A 35 -14.92 0.51 22.58
CA GLY A 35 -15.31 1.05 21.28
C GLY A 35 -15.94 0.02 20.34
N ASP A 36 -15.70 0.19 19.05
CA ASP A 36 -16.42 -0.50 17.98
C ASP A 36 -15.75 -1.78 17.46
N ALA A 37 -14.54 -2.09 17.94
CA ALA A 37 -13.76 -3.24 17.50
C ALA A 37 -14.54 -4.58 17.55
N PRO A 38 -15.36 -4.89 18.59
CA PRO A 38 -16.13 -6.13 18.62
C PRO A 38 -17.19 -6.25 17.52
N TYR A 39 -17.62 -5.14 16.92
CA TYR A 39 -18.68 -5.08 15.92
C TYR A 39 -18.15 -4.80 14.52
N THR A 40 -16.85 -4.50 14.38
CA THR A 40 -16.24 -4.11 13.11
C THR A 40 -16.01 -5.34 12.24
N ILE A 41 -16.73 -5.40 11.12
CA ILE A 41 -16.56 -6.44 10.10
C ILE A 41 -15.49 -6.02 9.09
N ARG A 42 -15.47 -4.73 8.75
CA ARG A 42 -14.61 -4.18 7.70
C ARG A 42 -14.41 -2.67 7.90
N ALA A 43 -13.19 -2.18 7.65
CA ALA A 43 -12.81 -0.78 7.87
C ALA A 43 -11.66 -0.34 6.93
N ASP A 44 -11.86 -0.48 5.63
CA ASP A 44 -10.91 -0.07 4.59
C ASP A 44 -11.21 1.35 4.12
N GLY A 45 -10.15 2.15 3.92
CA GLY A 45 -10.31 3.58 3.63
C GLY A 45 -10.97 4.33 4.80
N VAL A 46 -10.73 3.88 6.03
CA VAL A 46 -11.34 4.45 7.23
C VAL A 46 -10.25 5.01 8.15
N GLY A 47 -10.29 6.32 8.34
CA GLY A 47 -9.46 7.01 9.32
C GLY A 47 -10.02 6.84 10.74
N ASN A 48 -9.13 6.59 11.70
CA ASN A 48 -9.46 6.63 13.12
C ASN A 48 -9.27 8.06 13.64
N LEU A 49 -10.34 8.63 14.17
CA LEU A 49 -10.30 9.90 14.89
C LEU A 49 -10.53 9.64 16.38
N PRO A 50 -10.02 10.51 17.28
CA PRO A 50 -10.38 10.43 18.68
C PRO A 50 -11.90 10.57 18.82
N ARG A 51 -12.58 9.44 19.10
CA ARG A 51 -14.05 9.33 19.25
C ARG A 51 -14.89 9.41 17.96
N ALA A 52 -14.32 9.11 16.81
CA ALA A 52 -15.09 8.93 15.58
C ALA A 52 -14.35 8.06 14.56
N ARG A 53 -15.07 7.61 13.54
CA ARG A 53 -14.47 7.12 12.30
C ARG A 53 -14.84 8.00 11.13
N PHE A 54 -13.89 8.20 10.23
CA PHE A 54 -14.08 8.94 8.99
C PHE A 54 -13.89 8.01 7.80
N VAL A 55 -14.85 7.99 6.89
CA VAL A 55 -14.82 7.14 5.70
C VAL A 55 -14.44 7.99 4.49
N ASP A 56 -13.41 7.60 3.74
CA ASP A 56 -13.01 8.26 2.49
C ASP A 56 -13.94 7.90 1.30
N ALA A 57 -13.63 8.39 0.08
CA ALA A 57 -14.52 8.28 -1.08
C ALA A 57 -14.80 6.82 -1.50
N GLU A 58 -13.78 5.97 -1.45
CA GLU A 58 -13.87 4.55 -1.80
C GLU A 58 -14.05 3.64 -0.57
N GLY A 59 -13.90 4.21 0.61
CA GLY A 59 -13.85 3.54 1.90
C GLY A 59 -15.19 2.97 2.33
N ARG A 60 -15.11 1.92 3.16
CA ARG A 60 -16.27 1.21 3.67
C ARG A 60 -16.06 0.85 5.13
N LEU A 61 -16.88 1.43 5.98
CA LEU A 61 -17.00 1.03 7.37
C LEU A 61 -18.24 0.14 7.52
N ILE A 62 -18.03 -1.13 7.86
CA ILE A 62 -19.11 -2.10 8.04
C ILE A 62 -19.11 -2.59 9.48
N TYR A 63 -20.22 -2.36 10.18
CA TYR A 63 -20.52 -3.00 11.45
C TYR A 63 -21.50 -4.16 11.27
N GLY A 64 -21.38 -5.18 12.11
CA GLY A 64 -22.28 -6.34 12.13
C GLY A 64 -22.78 -6.63 13.53
N PHE A 65 -24.07 -6.91 13.65
CA PHE A 65 -24.76 -7.11 14.92
C PHE A 65 -25.59 -8.38 14.91
N ARG A 66 -25.54 -9.14 16.01
CA ARG A 66 -26.40 -10.30 16.22
C ARG A 66 -27.81 -9.87 16.60
N THR A 67 -28.80 -10.24 15.79
CA THR A 67 -30.21 -9.83 15.92
C THR A 67 -31.18 -10.99 16.09
N GLN A 68 -30.65 -12.21 16.28
CA GLN A 68 -31.46 -13.41 16.48
C GLN A 68 -32.46 -13.24 17.64
N GLY A 69 -33.73 -13.51 17.35
CA GLY A 69 -34.82 -13.49 18.34
C GLY A 69 -35.46 -12.12 18.59
N LEU A 70 -34.95 -11.03 18.00
CA LEU A 70 -35.52 -9.70 18.13
C LEU A 70 -36.79 -9.54 17.27
N LYS A 71 -37.72 -8.69 17.72
CA LYS A 71 -38.90 -8.30 16.92
C LYS A 71 -38.92 -6.81 16.56
N ARG A 72 -38.16 -5.99 17.28
CA ARG A 72 -38.03 -4.55 17.02
C ARG A 72 -36.56 -4.15 17.03
N LEU A 73 -36.15 -3.38 16.03
CA LEU A 73 -34.78 -2.87 15.92
C LEU A 73 -34.78 -1.49 15.28
N ALA A 74 -34.08 -0.54 15.86
CA ALA A 74 -33.80 0.75 15.26
C ALA A 74 -32.31 1.09 15.39
N LEU A 75 -31.75 1.66 14.32
CA LEU A 75 -30.43 2.27 14.33
C LEU A 75 -30.58 3.73 14.76
N ARG A 76 -29.79 4.14 15.74
CA ARG A 76 -29.53 5.55 16.04
C ARG A 76 -28.06 5.84 15.78
N ALA A 77 -27.76 6.75 14.85
CA ALA A 77 -26.40 7.10 14.48
C ALA A 77 -26.21 8.62 14.51
N LYS A 78 -25.09 9.07 15.08
CA LYS A 78 -24.69 10.48 15.05
C LYS A 78 -23.69 10.67 13.93
N LEU A 79 -24.12 11.34 12.87
CA LEU A 79 -23.41 11.42 11.59
C LEU A 79 -23.16 12.88 11.20
N GLY A 80 -22.00 13.13 10.59
CA GLY A 80 -21.69 14.38 9.91
C GLY A 80 -21.11 14.13 8.52
N ASN A 81 -20.74 15.22 7.87
CA ASN A 81 -20.30 15.26 6.47
C ASN A 81 -21.35 14.69 5.49
N ASN A 82 -20.92 14.23 4.32
CA ASN A 82 -21.77 13.58 3.36
C ASN A 82 -21.71 12.06 3.58
N PHE A 83 -22.85 11.45 3.93
CA PHE A 83 -22.89 10.05 4.32
C PHE A 83 -23.89 9.26 3.47
N ARG A 84 -23.54 8.03 3.17
CA ARG A 84 -24.45 7.00 2.69
C ARG A 84 -24.48 5.88 3.71
N VAL A 85 -25.67 5.57 4.22
CA VAL A 85 -25.87 4.44 5.14
C VAL A 85 -26.69 3.38 4.44
N MET A 86 -26.20 2.15 4.47
CA MET A 86 -26.86 0.99 3.89
C MET A 86 -27.00 -0.13 4.91
N VAL A 87 -28.03 -0.96 4.73
CA VAL A 87 -28.28 -2.15 5.55
C VAL A 87 -28.24 -3.41 4.70
N SER A 88 -27.81 -4.51 5.29
CA SER A 88 -27.81 -5.85 4.70
C SER A 88 -28.03 -6.92 5.76
N ILE A 89 -28.56 -8.08 5.36
CA ILE A 89 -28.67 -9.28 6.20
C ILE A 89 -27.70 -10.40 5.77
N ASP A 90 -27.00 -10.24 4.63
CA ASP A 90 -26.15 -11.26 4.02
C ASP A 90 -24.76 -10.74 3.58
N GLN A 91 -24.49 -9.44 3.76
CA GLN A 91 -23.32 -8.69 3.28
C GLN A 91 -23.15 -8.64 1.75
N LYS A 92 -24.06 -9.23 0.98
CA LYS A 92 -24.01 -9.30 -0.49
C LYS A 92 -24.98 -8.29 -1.11
N SER A 93 -26.17 -8.20 -0.53
CA SER A 93 -27.28 -7.37 -1.00
C SER A 93 -27.45 -6.20 -0.04
N TRP A 94 -27.33 -4.97 -0.55
CA TRP A 94 -27.32 -3.75 0.28
C TRP A 94 -28.47 -2.82 -0.10
N ARG A 95 -29.23 -2.38 0.90
CA ARG A 95 -30.35 -1.44 0.75
C ARG A 95 -29.98 -0.10 1.38
N GLY A 96 -30.17 1.00 0.66
CA GLY A 96 -29.95 2.35 1.21
C GLY A 96 -31.00 2.69 2.27
N ILE A 97 -30.54 3.20 3.42
CA ILE A 97 -31.41 3.62 4.54
C ILE A 97 -31.28 5.10 4.88
N LEU A 98 -30.10 5.69 4.66
CA LEU A 98 -29.88 7.14 4.77
C LEU A 98 -28.96 7.62 3.66
N ASN A 99 -29.19 8.84 3.17
CA ASN A 99 -28.34 9.49 2.18
C ASN A 99 -28.28 10.99 2.47
N GLY A 100 -27.09 11.50 2.81
CA GLY A 100 -26.83 12.89 3.17
C GLY A 100 -27.20 13.86 2.04
N MET A 101 -26.84 13.55 0.79
CA MET A 101 -27.23 14.34 -0.38
C MET A 101 -28.74 14.46 -0.53
N ALA A 102 -29.48 13.37 -0.31
CA ALA A 102 -30.95 13.39 -0.41
C ALA A 102 -31.61 14.17 0.72
N ILE A 103 -31.01 14.17 1.92
CA ILE A 103 -31.55 14.86 3.10
C ILE A 103 -31.24 16.36 3.07
N HIS A 104 -30.00 16.72 2.74
CA HIS A 104 -29.52 18.10 2.86
C HIS A 104 -29.55 18.87 1.54
N GLY A 105 -29.64 18.19 0.40
CA GLY A 105 -29.64 18.79 -0.93
C GLY A 105 -28.30 19.39 -1.36
N GLU A 106 -27.25 19.25 -0.54
CA GLU A 106 -25.93 19.80 -0.75
C GLU A 106 -24.86 18.84 -0.18
N ASP A 107 -23.65 18.95 -0.71
CA ASP A 107 -22.50 18.22 -0.23
C ASP A 107 -21.86 18.94 0.97
N ARG A 108 -21.96 18.37 2.17
CA ARG A 108 -21.55 19.00 3.43
C ARG A 108 -20.21 18.45 3.91
N HIS A 109 -19.24 19.31 4.15
CA HIS A 109 -17.88 18.93 4.63
C HIS A 109 -17.50 19.61 5.97
N ASN A 110 -18.48 19.93 6.81
CA ASN A 110 -18.28 20.83 7.96
C ASN A 110 -18.24 20.12 9.33
N GLY A 111 -18.26 18.78 9.37
CA GLY A 111 -18.24 18.01 10.61
C GLY A 111 -19.44 18.28 11.54
N ARG A 112 -20.49 18.97 11.06
CA ARG A 112 -21.71 19.20 11.81
C ARG A 112 -22.42 17.88 12.01
N LEU A 113 -22.57 17.49 13.27
CA LEU A 113 -23.15 16.21 13.65
C LEU A 113 -24.65 16.35 13.90
N ASP A 114 -25.44 15.58 13.16
CA ASP A 114 -26.86 15.38 13.42
C ASP A 114 -27.13 13.93 13.84
N THR A 115 -28.17 13.70 14.63
CA THR A 115 -28.57 12.37 15.07
C THR A 115 -29.70 11.86 14.18
N TYR A 116 -29.47 10.72 13.53
CA TYR A 116 -30.44 10.05 12.67
C TYR A 116 -30.93 8.78 13.34
N ARG A 117 -32.24 8.54 13.23
CA ARG A 117 -32.88 7.33 13.74
C ARG A 117 -33.65 6.65 12.62
N VAL A 118 -33.40 5.36 12.40
CA VAL A 118 -34.02 4.56 11.34
C VAL A 118 -34.59 3.29 11.93
N ASP A 119 -35.86 2.99 11.62
CA ASP A 119 -36.46 1.70 11.95
C ASP A 119 -35.93 0.62 11.00
N LEU A 120 -35.32 -0.41 11.60
CA LEU A 120 -34.75 -1.58 10.92
C LEU A 120 -35.55 -2.86 11.24
N SER A 121 -36.75 -2.74 11.84
CA SER A 121 -37.56 -3.90 12.20
C SER A 121 -37.99 -4.74 10.99
N ALA A 122 -37.99 -4.16 9.79
CA ALA A 122 -38.23 -4.87 8.53
C ALA A 122 -37.12 -5.86 8.14
N GLU A 123 -35.91 -5.74 8.72
CA GLU A 123 -34.80 -6.67 8.48
C GLU A 123 -34.87 -7.91 9.39
N LEU A 124 -35.78 -7.92 10.36
CA LEU A 124 -36.04 -9.04 11.25
C LEU A 124 -37.01 -10.04 10.57
N PRO A 125 -36.93 -11.35 10.87
CA PRO A 125 -36.17 -11.99 11.97
C PRO A 125 -34.77 -12.48 11.55
N ALA A 126 -34.04 -11.76 10.69
CA ALA A 126 -32.69 -12.16 10.32
C ALA A 126 -31.78 -12.36 11.55
N PRO A 127 -30.90 -13.38 11.56
CA PRO A 127 -30.03 -13.67 12.70
C PRO A 127 -28.93 -12.61 12.90
N ALA A 128 -28.63 -11.83 11.87
CA ALA A 128 -27.67 -10.74 11.90
C ALA A 128 -28.10 -9.60 10.97
N VAL A 129 -27.72 -8.37 11.32
CA VAL A 129 -27.86 -7.17 10.51
C VAL A 129 -26.50 -6.49 10.38
N TYR A 130 -26.18 -6.03 9.17
CA TYR A 130 -24.95 -5.33 8.82
C TYR A 130 -25.27 -3.91 8.39
N ILE A 131 -24.47 -2.96 8.87
CA ILE A 131 -24.66 -1.54 8.60
C ILE A 131 -23.38 -1.00 7.98
N LEU A 132 -23.49 -0.52 6.75
CA LEU A 132 -22.39 0.11 6.01
C LEU A 132 -22.55 1.62 6.10
N PHE A 133 -21.47 2.29 6.50
CA PHE A 133 -21.29 3.73 6.39
C PHE A 133 -20.27 3.98 5.27
N GLY A 134 -20.63 4.86 4.34
CA GLY A 134 -19.81 5.24 3.20
C GLY A 134 -20.10 6.66 2.75
N ASP A 135 -19.56 7.02 1.59
CA ASP A 135 -19.74 8.33 0.97
C ASP A 135 -20.98 8.37 0.07
N ALA A 136 -21.71 9.48 0.09
CA ALA A 136 -22.84 9.75 -0.80
C ALA A 136 -22.45 10.51 -2.08
N SER A 137 -21.29 11.18 -2.13
CA SER A 137 -20.77 11.87 -3.33
C SER A 137 -19.68 11.10 -4.08
N VAL A 138 -19.08 10.06 -3.47
CA VAL A 138 -18.13 9.05 -4.03
C VAL A 138 -16.95 9.59 -4.86
N ILE A 139 -16.70 10.91 -4.87
CA ILE A 139 -15.74 11.56 -5.79
C ILE A 139 -14.81 12.54 -5.06
N ASP A 140 -15.14 13.00 -3.85
CA ASP A 140 -14.41 14.10 -3.20
C ASP A 140 -13.65 13.72 -1.91
N GLY A 141 -13.85 12.50 -1.39
CA GLY A 141 -13.12 11.97 -0.24
C GLY A 141 -13.71 12.37 1.11
N TRP A 142 -14.87 13.02 1.17
CA TRP A 142 -15.51 13.52 2.40
C TRP A 142 -16.75 12.72 2.80
N GLY A 143 -16.57 11.41 2.92
CA GLY A 143 -17.61 10.49 3.32
C GLY A 143 -18.03 10.59 4.79
N ALA A 144 -18.73 9.56 5.26
CA ALA A 144 -19.38 9.59 6.56
C ALA A 144 -18.42 9.88 7.72
N TYR A 145 -18.75 10.91 8.50
CA TYR A 145 -18.17 11.12 9.84
C TYR A 145 -19.07 10.43 10.87
N VAL A 146 -18.63 9.30 11.43
CA VAL A 146 -19.43 8.46 12.34
C VAL A 146 -18.98 8.68 13.78
N ALA A 147 -19.75 9.45 14.54
CA ALA A 147 -19.41 9.85 15.92
C ALA A 147 -20.06 8.96 16.99
N GLU A 148 -21.19 8.34 16.69
CA GLU A 148 -21.88 7.42 17.60
C GLU A 148 -22.72 6.44 16.80
N VAL A 149 -22.74 5.19 17.25
CA VAL A 149 -23.67 4.15 16.78
C VAL A 149 -24.36 3.54 17.99
N ALA A 150 -25.68 3.46 17.92
CA ALA A 150 -26.53 2.84 18.93
C ALA A 150 -27.63 2.00 18.29
N LEU A 151 -27.99 0.90 18.94
CA LEU A 151 -29.13 0.07 18.59
C LEU A 151 -30.17 0.10 19.70
N GLU A 152 -31.40 0.36 19.29
CA GLU A 152 -32.59 0.35 20.15
C GLU A 152 -33.43 -0.87 19.76
N SER A 153 -33.75 -1.74 20.71
CA SER A 153 -34.47 -2.99 20.40
C SER A 153 -35.28 -3.52 21.56
N ASP A 154 -36.15 -4.50 21.30
CA ASP A 154 -36.86 -5.27 22.32
C ASP A 154 -36.02 -6.39 22.95
N ALA A 155 -34.69 -6.32 22.85
CA ALA A 155 -33.79 -7.27 23.48
C ALA A 155 -33.88 -7.22 25.02
N ALA A 156 -33.65 -8.37 25.67
CA ALA A 156 -33.44 -8.43 27.11
C ALA A 156 -32.09 -7.81 27.49
N ASP A 157 -31.97 -7.31 28.72
CA ASP A 157 -30.72 -6.78 29.26
C ASP A 157 -29.60 -7.81 29.14
N GLY A 158 -28.45 -7.39 28.60
CA GLY A 158 -27.28 -8.27 28.41
C GLY A 158 -27.30 -9.12 27.12
N HIS A 159 -28.18 -8.82 26.16
CA HIS A 159 -28.14 -9.45 24.84
C HIS A 159 -26.75 -9.37 24.19
N ASN A 160 -26.27 -10.50 23.66
CA ASN A 160 -24.95 -10.55 23.03
C ASN A 160 -25.04 -10.04 21.58
N TRP A 161 -24.69 -8.77 21.39
CA TRP A 161 -24.66 -8.12 20.09
C TRP A 161 -23.49 -8.54 19.19
N VAL A 162 -22.46 -9.18 19.74
CA VAL A 162 -21.23 -9.54 19.00
C VAL A 162 -21.49 -10.75 18.12
N LEU A 163 -21.20 -10.61 16.83
CA LEU A 163 -21.23 -11.74 15.90
C LEU A 163 -20.11 -12.73 16.25
N PRO A 164 -20.35 -14.04 16.13
CA PRO A 164 -19.25 -14.99 16.21
C PRO A 164 -18.22 -14.64 15.13
N PRO A 165 -16.91 -14.81 15.40
CA PRO A 165 -15.89 -14.59 14.37
C PRO A 165 -16.23 -15.45 13.14
N PRO A 166 -16.04 -14.92 11.92
CA PRO A 166 -16.29 -15.70 10.71
C PRO A 166 -15.49 -17.00 10.78
N PRO A 167 -16.05 -18.13 10.29
CA PRO A 167 -15.31 -19.37 10.24
C PRO A 167 -14.02 -19.14 9.44
N PRO A 168 -12.90 -19.78 9.84
CA PRO A 168 -11.67 -19.67 9.09
C PRO A 168 -11.90 -20.12 7.64
N PRO A 169 -11.22 -19.51 6.65
CA PRO A 169 -11.30 -19.97 5.27
C PRO A 169 -10.97 -21.48 5.19
N PRO A 170 -11.62 -22.25 4.31
CA PRO A 170 -11.37 -23.69 4.25
C PRO A 170 -9.94 -23.96 3.72
N GLY A 171 -9.37 -25.12 4.09
CA GLY A 171 -8.01 -25.51 3.73
C GLY A 171 -6.91 -25.07 4.71
N MET A 172 -7.25 -24.50 5.87
CA MET A 172 -6.29 -24.12 6.91
C MET A 172 -5.39 -25.26 7.35
N ILE A 173 -4.11 -24.98 7.49
CA ILE A 173 -3.18 -25.81 8.25
C ILE A 173 -3.30 -25.39 9.71
N LYS A 174 -3.78 -26.31 10.55
CA LYS A 174 -4.16 -26.01 11.94
C LYS A 174 -3.15 -26.44 12.98
N GLU A 175 -2.12 -27.16 12.57
CA GLU A 175 -1.10 -27.70 13.46
C GLU A 175 0.30 -27.56 12.87
N TRP A 176 1.25 -27.26 13.74
CA TRP A 176 2.62 -26.93 13.38
C TRP A 176 3.57 -27.37 14.48
N GLN A 177 4.77 -27.76 14.08
CA GLN A 177 5.92 -27.81 14.98
C GLN A 177 6.62 -26.45 14.94
N ILE A 178 6.84 -25.85 16.10
CA ILE A 178 7.37 -24.49 16.25
C ILE A 178 8.73 -24.54 16.94
N LEU A 179 9.69 -23.78 16.43
CA LEU A 179 11.03 -23.61 17.02
C LEU A 179 11.40 -22.13 17.05
N GLY A 180 11.90 -21.67 18.19
CA GLY A 180 12.29 -20.29 18.38
C GLY A 180 12.49 -19.94 19.85
N SER A 181 12.68 -18.66 20.20
CA SER A 181 12.87 -17.54 19.27
C SER A 181 14.35 -17.24 19.04
N PHE A 182 14.69 -16.74 17.85
CA PHE A 182 16.06 -16.41 17.45
C PHE A 182 16.21 -14.89 17.25
N PRO A 183 17.32 -14.28 17.70
CA PRO A 183 17.53 -12.85 17.52
C PRO A 183 17.83 -12.51 16.06
N VAL A 184 17.24 -11.44 15.55
CA VAL A 184 17.50 -10.90 14.20
C VAL A 184 17.68 -9.38 14.26
N LYS A 185 18.15 -8.77 13.17
CA LYS A 185 18.18 -7.31 13.05
C LYS A 185 16.81 -6.83 12.55
N ARG A 186 16.32 -5.71 13.08
CA ARG A 186 15.04 -5.13 12.66
C ARG A 186 14.92 -4.84 11.16
N SER A 187 16.05 -4.51 10.52
CA SER A 187 16.15 -4.27 9.08
C SER A 187 16.27 -5.53 8.22
N ARG A 188 16.41 -6.70 8.85
CA ARG A 188 16.64 -8.03 8.27
C ARG A 188 15.95 -9.12 9.12
N LEU A 189 14.61 -9.06 9.20
CA LEU A 189 13.81 -9.95 10.08
C LEU A 189 13.85 -11.43 9.69
N LEU A 190 14.12 -11.74 8.43
CA LEU A 190 14.18 -13.12 7.92
C LEU A 190 15.61 -13.64 7.73
N GLU A 191 16.61 -12.90 8.24
CA GLU A 191 18.02 -13.28 8.20
C GLU A 191 18.44 -13.85 9.57
N PRO A 192 18.45 -15.18 9.77
CA PRO A 192 18.83 -15.79 11.03
C PRO A 192 20.32 -15.58 11.34
N PRO A 193 20.73 -15.70 12.61
CA PRO A 193 22.15 -15.75 12.96
C PRO A 193 22.87 -16.89 12.24
N ALA A 194 24.08 -16.65 11.75
CA ALA A 194 24.88 -17.66 11.05
C ALA A 194 25.11 -18.95 11.88
N SER A 195 25.09 -18.84 13.22
CA SER A 195 25.22 -19.96 14.16
C SER A 195 24.02 -20.90 14.20
N LEU A 196 22.86 -20.50 13.64
CA LEU A 196 21.64 -21.30 13.70
C LEU A 196 21.71 -22.54 12.79
N GLY A 197 22.54 -22.50 11.75
CA GLY A 197 22.62 -23.56 10.75
C GLY A 197 21.43 -23.55 9.78
N ASP A 198 21.37 -24.54 8.89
CA ASP A 198 20.33 -24.66 7.87
C ASP A 198 19.03 -25.26 8.45
N MET A 199 18.10 -24.40 8.88
CA MET A 199 16.78 -24.83 9.36
C MET A 199 15.95 -25.55 8.30
N THR A 200 16.31 -25.47 7.02
CA THR A 200 15.71 -26.30 5.98
C THR A 200 16.11 -27.77 6.09
N GLN A 201 16.90 -28.18 7.07
CA GLN A 201 17.08 -29.60 7.43
C GLN A 201 16.16 -30.06 8.58
N LEU A 202 15.43 -29.15 9.22
CA LEU A 202 14.67 -29.38 10.46
C LEU A 202 15.52 -29.89 11.63
N CYS A 203 16.83 -29.66 11.58
CA CYS A 203 17.75 -29.97 12.66
C CYS A 203 17.83 -28.76 13.60
N PRO A 204 17.15 -28.76 14.76
CA PRO A 204 17.27 -27.64 15.67
C PRO A 204 18.72 -27.53 16.19
N PRO A 205 19.19 -26.32 16.54
CA PRO A 205 20.49 -26.16 17.19
C PRO A 205 20.52 -26.89 18.54
N ALA A 206 21.72 -27.09 19.10
CA ALA A 206 21.87 -27.73 20.41
C ALA A 206 21.01 -27.04 21.48
N GLY A 207 20.12 -27.80 22.14
CA GLY A 207 19.18 -27.30 23.15
C GLY A 207 17.88 -26.71 22.58
N GLY A 208 17.74 -26.58 21.26
CA GLY A 208 16.48 -26.23 20.60
C GLY A 208 15.56 -27.45 20.47
N THR A 209 14.29 -27.29 20.84
CA THR A 209 13.28 -28.35 20.75
C THR A 209 12.08 -27.84 19.98
N TRP A 210 11.63 -28.62 18.99
CA TRP A 210 10.38 -28.39 18.29
C TRP A 210 9.19 -28.61 19.25
N GLN A 211 8.28 -27.66 19.29
CA GLN A 211 7.10 -27.68 20.16
C GLN A 211 5.82 -27.67 19.33
N MET A 212 4.86 -28.52 19.69
CA MET A 212 3.57 -28.56 19.01
C MET A 212 2.76 -27.29 19.29
N ALA A 213 2.23 -26.67 18.25
CA ALA A 213 1.22 -25.62 18.33
C ALA A 213 0.02 -25.97 17.46
N GLN A 214 -1.18 -25.83 18.00
CA GLN A 214 -2.42 -26.09 17.29
C GLN A 214 -3.41 -24.94 17.49
N SER A 215 -4.21 -24.67 16.47
CA SER A 215 -5.26 -23.66 16.52
C SER A 215 -6.48 -24.07 15.70
N PRO A 216 -7.69 -24.14 16.30
CA PRO A 216 -8.91 -24.50 15.58
C PRO A 216 -9.23 -23.61 14.38
N ASN A 217 -8.82 -22.34 14.43
CA ASN A 217 -8.99 -21.35 13.35
C ASN A 217 -7.75 -21.21 12.43
N GLY A 218 -6.70 -22.00 12.67
CA GLY A 218 -5.46 -21.98 11.88
C GLY A 218 -4.55 -20.78 12.11
N ARG A 219 -4.89 -19.85 13.02
CA ARG A 219 -4.02 -18.75 13.43
C ARG A 219 -3.13 -19.20 14.57
N ILE A 220 -1.82 -19.22 14.33
CA ILE A 220 -0.81 -19.59 15.32
C ILE A 220 -0.25 -18.31 15.93
N ALA A 221 -0.43 -18.15 17.24
CA ALA A 221 0.10 -17.03 18.02
C ALA A 221 1.46 -17.39 18.60
N LEU A 222 2.53 -16.77 18.10
CA LEU A 222 3.91 -17.06 18.52
C LEU A 222 4.28 -16.43 19.87
N ARG A 223 3.47 -15.47 20.34
CA ARG A 223 3.57 -14.90 21.71
C ARG A 223 2.86 -15.75 22.76
N ALA A 224 2.28 -16.90 22.40
CA ALA A 224 1.56 -17.74 23.34
C ALA A 224 2.50 -18.21 24.47
N ARG A 225 2.05 -18.05 25.72
CA ARG A 225 2.82 -18.44 26.92
C ARG A 225 3.32 -19.88 26.87
N ALA A 226 2.55 -20.78 26.25
CA ALA A 226 2.89 -22.18 26.09
C ALA A 226 4.17 -22.43 25.28
N LEU A 227 4.55 -21.52 24.37
CA LEU A 227 5.79 -21.63 23.58
C LEU A 227 7.04 -21.18 24.36
N GLY A 228 6.86 -20.42 25.44
CA GLY A 228 7.95 -20.04 26.35
C GLY A 228 9.04 -19.13 25.74
N PHE A 229 8.76 -18.44 24.64
CA PHE A 229 9.74 -17.58 23.96
C PHE A 229 10.14 -16.38 24.83
N ALA A 230 11.41 -16.36 25.24
CA ALA A 230 11.99 -15.28 26.06
C ALA A 230 12.08 -13.95 25.30
N ARG A 231 12.37 -14.00 24.00
CA ARG A 231 12.40 -12.84 23.10
C ARG A 231 11.20 -12.89 22.15
N GLN A 232 10.50 -11.78 22.00
CA GLN A 232 9.31 -11.70 21.13
C GLN A 232 9.38 -10.53 20.14
N GLU A 233 10.42 -9.70 20.20
CA GLU A 233 10.67 -8.57 19.32
C GLU A 233 12.07 -8.69 18.72
N ASP A 234 12.25 -8.16 17.51
CA ASP A 234 13.43 -8.40 16.68
C ASP A 234 13.80 -9.88 16.69
N ALA A 235 12.78 -10.70 16.39
CA ALA A 235 12.78 -12.13 16.64
C ALA A 235 12.32 -12.92 15.42
N LEU A 236 12.91 -14.09 15.21
CA LEU A 236 12.53 -15.04 14.18
C LEU A 236 12.14 -16.37 14.82
N ALA A 237 11.07 -16.97 14.33
CA ALA A 237 10.64 -18.32 14.69
C ALA A 237 10.38 -19.11 13.42
N TYR A 238 10.58 -20.41 13.52
CA TYR A 238 10.32 -21.35 12.45
C TYR A 238 9.11 -22.21 12.79
N ALA A 239 8.29 -22.49 11.78
CA ALA A 239 7.14 -23.37 11.88
C ALA A 239 7.18 -24.41 10.76
N HIS A 240 7.13 -25.70 11.06
CA HIS A 240 7.08 -26.74 10.03
C HIS A 240 5.88 -27.67 10.15
N VAL A 241 5.52 -28.26 9.01
CA VAL A 241 4.45 -29.25 8.86
C VAL A 241 4.75 -30.17 7.66
N PHE A 242 4.19 -31.38 7.69
CA PHE A 242 4.24 -32.34 6.60
C PHE A 242 2.89 -32.46 5.90
N VAL A 243 2.93 -32.57 4.58
CA VAL A 243 1.75 -32.61 3.72
C VAL A 243 1.88 -33.76 2.73
N LYS A 244 1.02 -34.79 2.83
CA LYS A 244 0.98 -35.91 1.87
C LYS A 244 0.10 -35.55 0.70
N SER A 245 0.66 -35.67 -0.51
CA SER A 245 -0.12 -35.63 -1.74
C SER A 245 -0.06 -37.00 -2.43
N GLU A 246 -1.19 -37.51 -2.92
CA GLU A 246 -1.24 -38.82 -3.59
C GLU A 246 -0.62 -38.80 -4.99
N ARG A 247 -0.48 -37.61 -5.56
CA ARG A 247 0.09 -37.32 -6.88
C ARG A 247 0.80 -35.97 -6.88
N GLU A 248 1.60 -35.70 -7.90
CA GLU A 248 2.07 -34.34 -8.12
C GLU A 248 0.88 -33.39 -8.31
N THR A 249 0.88 -32.26 -7.60
CA THR A 249 -0.28 -31.37 -7.50
C THR A 249 0.17 -29.91 -7.52
N ASP A 250 -0.32 -29.17 -8.51
CA ASP A 250 -0.27 -27.71 -8.51
C ASP A 250 -1.15 -27.16 -7.38
N ALA A 251 -0.56 -26.35 -6.52
CA ALA A 251 -1.20 -25.78 -5.35
C ALA A 251 -0.82 -24.30 -5.19
N CYS A 252 -1.55 -23.60 -4.34
CA CYS A 252 -1.18 -22.28 -3.85
C CYS A 252 -1.20 -22.32 -2.33
N LEU A 253 -0.07 -21.93 -1.72
CA LEU A 253 0.00 -21.66 -0.30
C LEU A 253 -0.41 -20.20 -0.08
N LEU A 254 -1.51 -20.02 0.64
CA LEU A 254 -1.98 -18.71 1.07
C LEU A 254 -1.50 -18.46 2.48
N GLY A 255 -0.71 -17.43 2.66
CA GLY A 255 -0.04 -17.10 3.92
C GLY A 255 -0.45 -15.75 4.47
N GLY A 256 -0.15 -15.53 5.74
CA GLY A 256 -0.18 -14.22 6.38
C GLY A 256 0.67 -14.24 7.64
N SER A 257 1.26 -13.10 7.98
CA SER A 257 2.24 -13.01 9.06
C SER A 257 2.20 -11.66 9.77
N ASP A 258 2.74 -11.67 10.98
CA ASP A 258 3.01 -10.50 11.80
C ASP A 258 4.45 -10.65 12.29
N ASP A 259 5.47 -10.12 11.62
CA ASP A 259 5.47 -9.19 10.49
C ASP A 259 5.79 -9.89 9.16
N ALA A 260 6.98 -10.49 9.08
CA ALA A 260 7.60 -10.99 7.86
C ALA A 260 7.38 -12.50 7.67
N LEU A 261 7.33 -12.95 6.41
CA LEU A 261 7.13 -14.36 6.06
C LEU A 261 8.14 -14.85 5.03
N ALA A 262 8.87 -15.91 5.38
CA ALA A 262 9.58 -16.78 4.43
C ALA A 262 8.84 -18.12 4.33
N VAL A 263 8.68 -18.65 3.13
CA VAL A 263 8.07 -19.96 2.89
C VAL A 263 9.09 -20.85 2.18
N TYR A 264 9.32 -22.01 2.76
CA TYR A 264 10.16 -23.06 2.21
C TYR A 264 9.31 -24.31 1.95
N VAL A 265 9.45 -24.89 0.76
CA VAL A 265 8.80 -26.17 0.42
C VAL A 265 9.87 -27.15 -0.01
N ASN A 266 9.92 -28.32 0.61
CA ASN A 266 10.96 -29.33 0.39
C ASN A 266 12.37 -28.70 0.42
N GLY A 267 12.61 -27.90 1.47
CA GLY A 267 13.88 -27.25 1.77
C GLY A 267 14.32 -26.14 0.83
N ALA A 268 13.50 -25.76 -0.15
CA ALA A 268 13.78 -24.64 -1.03
C ALA A 268 12.94 -23.43 -0.64
N LEU A 269 13.57 -22.26 -0.56
CA LEU A 269 12.88 -20.98 -0.40
C LEU A 269 12.03 -20.72 -1.65
N VAL A 270 10.70 -20.61 -1.49
CA VAL A 270 9.76 -20.34 -2.60
C VAL A 270 9.16 -18.94 -2.51
N TRP A 271 9.19 -18.31 -1.33
CA TRP A 271 8.66 -16.99 -1.09
C TRP A 271 9.39 -16.33 0.07
N GLN A 272 9.58 -15.02 -0.02
CA GLN A 272 10.05 -14.19 1.08
C GLN A 272 9.47 -12.80 0.93
N HIS A 273 8.77 -12.34 1.96
CA HIS A 273 8.27 -10.97 2.07
C HIS A 273 8.64 -10.42 3.44
N GLU A 274 9.53 -9.43 3.44
CA GLU A 274 9.98 -8.76 4.65
C GLU A 274 9.36 -7.36 4.72
N ILE A 275 8.28 -7.26 5.47
CA ILE A 275 7.43 -6.07 5.58
C ILE A 275 6.82 -6.02 6.98
N PHE A 276 6.70 -4.83 7.56
CA PHE A 276 6.00 -4.63 8.83
C PHE A 276 4.48 -4.61 8.59
N ARG A 277 3.74 -5.53 9.21
CA ARG A 277 2.30 -5.71 9.03
C ARG A 277 1.71 -6.59 10.13
N GLY A 278 0.42 -6.44 10.42
CA GLY A 278 -0.31 -7.41 11.23
C GLY A 278 -0.71 -8.66 10.43
N CYS A 279 -0.88 -9.80 11.11
CA CYS A 279 -1.30 -11.06 10.49
C CYS A 279 -2.78 -11.05 10.08
N GLN A 280 -3.05 -11.24 8.79
CA GLN A 280 -4.39 -11.43 8.22
C GLN A 280 -4.41 -12.67 7.30
N PHE A 281 -5.60 -13.18 6.96
CA PHE A 281 -5.71 -14.31 6.03
C PHE A 281 -5.33 -13.91 4.60
N ASP A 282 -4.65 -14.82 3.90
CA ASP A 282 -4.37 -14.75 2.46
C ASP A 282 -3.64 -13.48 1.97
N GLN A 283 -2.82 -12.86 2.83
CA GLN A 283 -1.98 -11.69 2.48
C GLN A 283 -0.94 -12.04 1.41
N ASP A 284 -0.37 -13.25 1.48
CA ASP A 284 0.58 -13.77 0.52
C ASP A 284 -0.05 -14.90 -0.29
N ARG A 285 0.23 -14.91 -1.60
CA ARG A 285 -0.14 -15.97 -2.54
C ARG A 285 1.11 -16.58 -3.12
N VAL A 286 1.40 -17.82 -2.74
CA VAL A 286 2.62 -18.51 -3.15
C VAL A 286 2.25 -19.73 -3.99
N PRO A 287 2.35 -19.67 -5.32
CA PRO A 287 2.21 -20.85 -6.16
C PRO A 287 3.30 -21.87 -5.82
N VAL A 288 2.90 -23.13 -5.62
CA VAL A 288 3.81 -24.23 -5.24
C VAL A 288 3.37 -25.53 -5.91
N VAL A 289 4.32 -26.41 -6.18
CA VAL A 289 4.02 -27.78 -6.60
C VAL A 289 4.33 -28.73 -5.44
N LEU A 290 3.33 -29.52 -5.06
CA LEU A 290 3.49 -30.63 -4.13
C LEU A 290 3.84 -31.87 -4.94
N ALA A 291 4.97 -32.50 -4.64
CA ALA A 291 5.32 -33.78 -5.25
C ALA A 291 4.42 -34.90 -4.71
N LYS A 292 4.37 -36.03 -5.43
CA LYS A 292 3.77 -37.26 -4.90
C LYS A 292 4.49 -37.70 -3.61
N GLY A 293 3.73 -38.07 -2.59
CA GLY A 293 4.23 -38.46 -1.26
C GLY A 293 4.24 -37.30 -0.26
N TRP A 294 5.09 -37.41 0.76
CA TRP A 294 5.23 -36.40 1.82
C TRP A 294 6.06 -35.21 1.35
N ASN A 295 5.46 -34.03 1.41
CA ASN A 295 6.12 -32.74 1.22
C ASN A 295 6.32 -32.10 2.59
N ARG A 296 7.37 -31.31 2.71
CA ARG A 296 7.66 -30.51 3.90
C ARG A 296 7.43 -29.05 3.60
N ILE A 297 6.71 -28.38 4.48
CA ILE A 297 6.55 -26.94 4.46
C ILE A 297 7.18 -26.39 5.73
N LEU A 298 8.05 -25.40 5.58
CA LEU A 298 8.70 -24.68 6.66
C LEU A 298 8.44 -23.18 6.44
N LEU A 299 7.99 -22.50 7.47
CA LEU A 299 7.82 -21.05 7.48
C LEU A 299 8.90 -20.44 8.38
N GLY A 300 9.47 -19.32 7.95
CA GLY A 300 10.19 -18.40 8.83
C GLY A 300 9.29 -17.18 9.08
N VAL A 301 9.03 -16.86 10.34
CA VAL A 301 8.13 -15.77 10.73
C VAL A 301 8.91 -14.77 11.58
N GLY A 302 9.27 -13.65 10.97
CA GLY A 302 10.04 -12.59 11.61
C GLY A 302 9.14 -11.53 12.22
N ASN A 303 9.54 -10.95 13.35
CA ASN A 303 8.80 -9.93 14.06
C ASN A 303 9.67 -8.75 14.47
N ALA A 304 9.22 -7.53 14.19
CA ALA A 304 9.83 -6.30 14.69
C ALA A 304 9.23 -5.86 16.04
N GLY A 305 7.97 -6.20 16.36
CA GLY A 305 7.39 -5.91 17.66
C GLY A 305 5.86 -6.03 17.74
N THR A 306 5.29 -5.82 18.94
CA THR A 306 3.84 -5.87 19.20
C THR A 306 3.18 -7.25 19.02
N GLY A 307 2.48 -7.49 17.91
CA GLY A 307 1.92 -8.80 17.54
C GLY A 307 3.01 -9.78 17.14
N TRP A 308 2.68 -11.09 17.08
CA TRP A 308 3.54 -12.09 16.42
C TRP A 308 2.74 -13.35 16.15
N GLY A 309 2.65 -13.74 14.89
CA GLY A 309 1.96 -14.96 14.50
C GLY A 309 1.83 -15.11 13.00
N PHE A 310 1.19 -16.20 12.60
CA PHE A 310 0.96 -16.49 11.19
C PHE A 310 -0.30 -17.32 10.96
N VAL A 311 -0.70 -17.35 9.70
CA VAL A 311 -1.73 -18.24 9.14
C VAL A 311 -1.20 -18.84 7.85
N ALA A 312 -1.55 -20.09 7.57
CA ALA A 312 -1.28 -20.68 6.27
C ALA A 312 -2.35 -21.70 5.88
N ARG A 313 -2.70 -21.73 4.60
CA ARG A 313 -3.62 -22.70 4.01
C ARG A 313 -3.19 -23.12 2.62
N LEU A 314 -3.57 -24.34 2.23
CA LEU A 314 -3.29 -24.89 0.90
C LEU A 314 -4.57 -24.98 0.09
N VAL A 315 -4.52 -24.44 -1.12
CA VAL A 315 -5.66 -24.36 -2.03
C VAL A 315 -5.26 -24.68 -3.47
N GLN A 316 -6.27 -24.92 -4.29
CA GLN A 316 -6.18 -24.87 -5.74
C GLN A 316 -6.02 -23.41 -6.21
N ALA A 317 -5.65 -23.20 -7.48
CA ALA A 317 -5.51 -21.86 -8.06
C ALA A 317 -6.77 -20.99 -7.88
N ASP A 318 -7.96 -21.61 -7.93
CA ASP A 318 -9.28 -20.95 -7.75
C ASP A 318 -9.64 -20.66 -6.27
N GLY A 319 -8.78 -21.02 -5.32
CA GLY A 319 -8.97 -20.77 -3.88
C GLY A 319 -9.74 -21.85 -3.13
N LYS A 320 -10.18 -22.93 -3.79
CA LYS A 320 -10.82 -24.08 -3.13
C LYS A 320 -9.79 -24.95 -2.40
N PRO A 321 -10.17 -25.63 -1.32
CA PRO A 321 -9.28 -26.56 -0.63
C PRO A 321 -8.78 -27.67 -1.55
N LEU A 322 -7.54 -28.11 -1.36
CA LEU A 322 -7.03 -29.30 -2.04
C LEU A 322 -7.74 -30.56 -1.52
N ALA A 323 -8.22 -31.42 -2.43
CA ALA A 323 -8.82 -32.70 -2.09
C ALA A 323 -7.74 -33.78 -1.84
N GLY A 324 -7.98 -34.67 -0.87
CA GLY A 324 -7.11 -35.83 -0.62
C GLY A 324 -5.75 -35.52 0.02
N ILE A 325 -5.54 -34.28 0.48
CA ILE A 325 -4.29 -33.89 1.15
C ILE A 325 -4.36 -34.23 2.63
N GLN A 326 -3.33 -34.93 3.12
CA GLN A 326 -3.15 -35.20 4.55
C GLN A 326 -2.13 -34.23 5.12
N VAL A 327 -2.42 -33.64 6.27
CA VAL A 327 -1.54 -32.69 6.96
C VAL A 327 -1.21 -33.28 8.32
N GLN A 328 0.08 -33.27 8.67
CA GLN A 328 0.51 -33.59 10.03
C GLN A 328 1.74 -32.79 10.46
N ALA A 329 1.74 -32.31 11.70
CA ALA A 329 2.87 -31.56 12.25
C ALA A 329 4.06 -32.45 12.62
N ASN A 330 3.80 -33.64 13.18
CA ASN A 330 4.83 -34.62 13.50
C ASN A 330 5.33 -35.34 12.24
N ALA A 331 6.59 -35.75 12.25
CA ALA A 331 7.14 -36.55 11.15
C ALA A 331 6.38 -37.89 11.05
N PRO A 332 5.81 -38.25 9.88
CA PRO A 332 5.22 -39.57 9.67
C PRO A 332 6.18 -40.70 10.01
N ALA A 333 5.68 -41.81 10.54
CA ALA A 333 6.48 -43.00 10.83
C ALA A 333 7.23 -43.53 9.58
N GLU A 334 6.62 -43.37 8.39
CA GLU A 334 7.19 -43.68 7.08
C GLU A 334 8.52 -42.91 6.79
N LEU A 335 8.80 -41.85 7.56
CA LEU A 335 9.95 -40.96 7.41
C LEU A 335 10.94 -41.04 8.58
N ALA A 336 10.84 -42.03 9.48
CA ALA A 336 11.67 -42.12 10.67
C ALA A 336 13.19 -41.94 10.34
N GLY A 337 13.75 -40.79 10.73
CA GLY A 337 15.16 -40.44 10.50
C GLY A 337 15.52 -39.91 9.10
N LYS A 338 14.56 -39.77 8.18
CA LYS A 338 14.78 -39.24 6.83
C LYS A 338 13.87 -38.06 6.55
N THR A 339 14.44 -36.93 6.16
CA THR A 339 13.67 -35.77 5.73
C THR A 339 13.27 -35.95 4.26
N PRO A 340 11.97 -36.08 3.92
CA PRO A 340 11.54 -36.23 2.55
C PRO A 340 11.77 -34.89 1.85
N ASN A 341 12.53 -34.94 0.77
CA ASN A 341 12.73 -33.82 -0.11
C ASN A 341 12.35 -34.26 -1.52
N PRO A 342 11.06 -34.56 -1.78
CA PRO A 342 10.68 -35.06 -3.08
C PRO A 342 11.01 -34.01 -4.13
N GLN A 343 11.79 -34.42 -5.12
CA GLN A 343 12.23 -33.54 -6.19
C GLN A 343 11.07 -33.32 -7.15
N VAL A 344 10.61 -32.08 -7.22
CA VAL A 344 9.73 -31.63 -8.30
C VAL A 344 10.62 -31.30 -9.50
N ALA A 345 10.22 -31.65 -10.71
CA ALA A 345 10.91 -31.16 -11.90
C ALA A 345 10.90 -29.62 -11.93
N PRO A 346 11.98 -28.96 -12.37
CA PRO A 346 11.95 -27.52 -12.53
C PRO A 346 10.87 -27.08 -13.54
N ARG A 347 9.99 -26.18 -13.09
CA ARG A 347 8.96 -25.56 -13.92
C ARG A 347 9.10 -24.05 -13.77
N ILE A 348 9.67 -23.43 -14.80
CA ILE A 348 9.86 -21.97 -14.84
C ILE A 348 8.62 -21.34 -15.44
N GLU A 349 8.09 -20.34 -14.75
CA GLU A 349 7.08 -19.44 -15.26
C GLU A 349 7.67 -18.04 -15.40
N LEU A 350 7.56 -17.47 -16.59
CA LEU A 350 7.91 -16.09 -16.88
C LEU A 350 6.77 -15.20 -16.36
N GLN A 351 7.05 -14.42 -15.31
CA GLN A 351 6.04 -13.63 -14.60
C GLN A 351 5.89 -12.23 -15.18
N SER A 352 7.02 -11.56 -15.43
CA SER A 352 6.99 -10.20 -15.97
C SER A 352 8.28 -9.83 -16.68
N ALA A 353 8.17 -8.86 -17.59
CA ALA A 353 9.30 -8.20 -18.22
C ALA A 353 9.01 -6.69 -18.26
N ARG A 354 9.78 -5.89 -17.50
CA ARG A 354 9.58 -4.45 -17.39
C ARG A 354 10.89 -3.72 -17.56
N LEU A 355 10.89 -2.71 -18.42
CA LEU A 355 12.03 -1.82 -18.52
C LEU A 355 12.07 -0.91 -17.27
N ALA A 356 13.22 -0.83 -16.61
CA ALA A 356 13.41 -0.13 -15.33
C ALA A 356 14.36 1.08 -15.49
N PRO A 357 13.85 2.27 -15.90
CA PRO A 357 14.70 3.41 -16.22
C PRO A 357 15.24 4.13 -14.98
N SER A 358 14.64 3.90 -13.81
CA SER A 358 15.13 4.43 -12.53
C SER A 358 16.42 3.74 -12.08
N ALA A 359 16.72 2.55 -12.60
CA ALA A 359 17.97 1.84 -12.42
C ALA A 359 18.96 2.12 -13.57
N ALA A 360 18.74 3.18 -14.36
CA ALA A 360 19.63 3.53 -15.45
C ALA A 360 20.94 4.14 -14.95
N TYR A 361 22.04 3.80 -15.62
CA TYR A 361 23.38 4.29 -15.31
C TYR A 361 24.21 4.48 -16.58
N LEU A 362 25.38 5.12 -16.44
CA LEU A 362 26.39 5.17 -17.50
C LEU A 362 27.48 4.14 -17.26
N ASP A 363 27.73 3.36 -18.29
CA ASP A 363 28.80 2.37 -18.37
C ASP A 363 29.70 2.75 -19.55
N GLU A 364 30.97 3.09 -19.28
CA GLU A 364 31.91 3.60 -20.30
C GLU A 364 31.31 4.74 -21.16
N GLY A 365 30.54 5.62 -20.52
CA GLY A 365 29.86 6.73 -21.20
C GLY A 365 28.65 6.32 -22.05
N ARG A 366 28.14 5.10 -21.93
CA ARG A 366 26.95 4.60 -22.63
C ARG A 366 25.77 4.43 -21.67
N LEU A 367 24.58 4.85 -22.10
CA LEU A 367 23.35 4.65 -21.32
C LEU A 367 22.98 3.17 -21.22
N ARG A 368 22.95 2.65 -20.00
CA ARG A 368 22.40 1.34 -19.65
C ARG A 368 21.09 1.52 -18.90
N ALA A 369 20.05 0.82 -19.33
CA ALA A 369 18.79 0.72 -18.60
C ALA A 369 18.36 -0.75 -18.64
N PRO A 370 18.20 -1.41 -17.48
CA PRO A 370 17.88 -2.83 -17.45
C PRO A 370 16.42 -3.10 -17.82
N LEU A 371 16.22 -4.18 -18.58
CA LEU A 371 14.95 -4.89 -18.66
C LEU A 371 14.92 -5.87 -17.48
N GLN A 372 14.16 -5.53 -16.44
CA GLN A 372 13.95 -6.40 -15.30
C GLN A 372 12.98 -7.52 -15.67
N VAL A 373 13.44 -8.75 -15.52
CA VAL A 373 12.68 -9.97 -15.80
C VAL A 373 12.44 -10.69 -14.49
N THR A 374 11.18 -11.02 -14.22
CA THR A 374 10.80 -11.82 -13.05
C THR A 374 10.42 -13.22 -13.51
N LEU A 375 11.07 -14.20 -12.91
CA LEU A 375 10.82 -15.63 -13.10
C LEU A 375 10.29 -16.21 -11.81
N LEU A 376 9.45 -17.22 -11.93
CA LEU A 376 9.01 -18.06 -10.83
C LEU A 376 9.39 -19.51 -11.15
N ASN A 377 10.30 -20.08 -10.39
CA ASN A 377 10.59 -21.50 -10.46
C ASN A 377 9.74 -22.26 -9.43
N LEU A 378 8.76 -23.01 -9.91
CA LEU A 378 7.80 -23.74 -9.10
C LEU A 378 8.33 -25.09 -8.55
N GLY A 379 9.50 -25.59 -9.01
CA GLY A 379 10.01 -26.92 -8.67
C GLY A 379 11.53 -27.12 -8.77
N GLY A 380 12.07 -28.14 -8.09
CA GLY A 380 13.44 -28.65 -8.27
C GLY A 380 14.60 -27.79 -7.74
N LYS A 381 15.82 -28.36 -7.68
CA LYS A 381 17.08 -27.62 -7.46
C LYS A 381 17.71 -27.30 -8.80
N GLY A 382 17.78 -26.01 -9.14
CA GLY A 382 18.51 -25.50 -10.32
C GLY A 382 17.83 -25.87 -11.63
N THR A 383 17.75 -24.92 -12.55
CA THR A 383 17.31 -25.18 -13.91
C THR A 383 18.50 -25.21 -14.86
N ALA A 384 18.35 -25.85 -16.02
CA ALA A 384 19.28 -25.59 -17.11
C ALA A 384 19.27 -24.09 -17.43
N PRO A 385 20.36 -23.52 -18.00
CA PRO A 385 20.35 -22.15 -18.48
C PRO A 385 19.11 -21.85 -19.32
N GLN A 386 18.46 -20.74 -19.03
CA GLN A 386 17.19 -20.36 -19.66
C GLN A 386 17.46 -19.39 -20.80
N THR A 387 16.92 -19.68 -21.98
CA THR A 387 17.06 -18.81 -23.16
C THR A 387 15.81 -17.96 -23.34
N PHE A 388 15.99 -16.64 -23.27
CA PHE A 388 14.97 -15.63 -23.47
C PHE A 388 15.09 -15.04 -24.85
N ALA A 389 13.96 -14.80 -25.49
CA ALA A 389 13.89 -14.09 -26.75
C ALA A 389 12.99 -12.86 -26.60
N LEU A 390 13.51 -11.67 -26.89
CA LEU A 390 12.69 -10.49 -27.13
C LEU A 390 12.08 -10.64 -28.51
N LEU A 391 10.76 -10.63 -28.59
CA LEU A 391 9.99 -10.84 -29.80
C LEU A 391 9.18 -9.60 -30.16
N HIS A 392 9.15 -9.27 -31.45
CA HIS A 392 8.22 -8.31 -32.04
C HIS A 392 7.29 -9.08 -32.99
N GLY A 393 6.06 -9.35 -32.54
CA GLY A 393 5.21 -10.33 -33.20
C GLY A 393 5.85 -11.72 -33.17
N ALA A 394 6.06 -12.33 -34.34
CA ALA A 394 6.73 -13.63 -34.48
C ALA A 394 8.25 -13.55 -34.68
N GLN A 395 8.81 -12.35 -34.83
CA GLN A 395 10.23 -12.16 -35.13
C GLN A 395 11.05 -12.02 -33.85
N THR A 396 12.13 -12.79 -33.73
CA THR A 396 13.15 -12.62 -32.69
C THR A 396 13.99 -11.38 -32.96
N VAL A 397 14.06 -10.50 -31.96
CA VAL A 397 14.79 -9.23 -32.00
C VAL A 397 16.15 -9.37 -31.32
N GLN A 398 16.19 -10.03 -30.17
CA GLN A 398 17.40 -10.27 -29.39
C GLN A 398 17.19 -11.47 -28.49
N GLU A 399 18.25 -12.23 -28.23
CA GLU A 399 18.24 -13.37 -27.32
C GLU A 399 19.24 -13.17 -26.19
N TRP A 400 18.94 -13.79 -25.05
CA TRP A 400 19.84 -13.90 -23.91
C TRP A 400 19.77 -15.31 -23.37
N THR A 401 20.91 -15.83 -22.92
CA THR A 401 20.94 -17.02 -22.09
C THR A 401 21.36 -16.59 -20.69
N ILE A 402 20.48 -16.81 -19.71
CA ILE A 402 20.81 -16.59 -18.30
C ILE A 402 21.06 -17.92 -17.62
N GLY A 403 21.84 -17.89 -16.54
CA GLY A 403 22.16 -19.06 -15.74
C GLY A 403 20.92 -19.70 -15.10
N PRO A 404 21.13 -20.80 -14.36
CA PRO A 404 20.06 -21.50 -13.63
C PRO A 404 19.22 -20.55 -12.79
N ALA A 405 17.89 -20.63 -12.93
CA ALA A 405 16.99 -19.94 -12.01
C ALA A 405 16.85 -20.79 -10.73
N PRO A 406 17.20 -20.25 -9.55
CA PRO A 406 16.94 -20.95 -8.30
C PRO A 406 15.43 -21.15 -8.11
N ARG A 407 15.06 -22.07 -7.22
CA ARG A 407 13.65 -22.27 -6.86
C ARG A 407 13.07 -20.99 -6.24
N GLY A 408 11.80 -20.70 -6.50
CA GLY A 408 11.13 -19.48 -6.06
C GLY A 408 11.19 -18.34 -7.08
N TYR A 409 10.87 -17.12 -6.62
CA TYR A 409 10.95 -15.92 -7.45
C TYR A 409 12.42 -15.52 -7.66
N HIS A 410 12.75 -15.18 -8.89
CA HIS A 410 14.08 -14.70 -9.26
C HIS A 410 13.95 -13.51 -10.20
N ALA A 411 14.65 -12.42 -9.88
CA ALA A 411 14.78 -11.27 -10.75
C ALA A 411 16.12 -11.33 -11.49
N SER A 412 16.10 -11.10 -12.79
CA SER A 412 17.30 -10.96 -13.62
C SER A 412 17.23 -9.67 -14.43
N GLU A 413 18.39 -9.05 -14.65
CA GLU A 413 18.49 -7.85 -15.47
C GLU A 413 19.05 -8.21 -16.85
N LEU A 414 18.28 -7.91 -17.89
CA LEU A 414 18.69 -8.06 -19.28
C LEU A 414 18.98 -6.70 -19.90
N PHE A 415 19.99 -6.61 -20.76
CA PHE A 415 20.34 -5.36 -21.41
C PHE A 415 20.04 -5.41 -22.90
N LEU A 416 19.26 -4.43 -23.36
CA LEU A 416 18.88 -4.26 -24.74
C LEU A 416 20.03 -3.64 -25.55
N THR A 417 20.23 -4.15 -26.76
CA THR A 417 21.16 -3.54 -27.74
C THR A 417 20.56 -2.29 -28.39
N PRO A 418 21.38 -1.39 -28.97
CA PRO A 418 20.88 -0.24 -29.72
C PRO A 418 19.90 -0.62 -30.86
N ALA A 419 20.06 -1.81 -31.46
CA ALA A 419 19.14 -2.33 -32.48
C ALA A 419 17.78 -2.69 -31.88
N SER A 420 17.76 -3.39 -30.74
CA SER A 420 16.53 -3.75 -30.02
C SER A 420 15.74 -2.52 -29.56
N TRP A 421 16.43 -1.45 -29.20
CA TRP A 421 15.78 -0.17 -28.88
C TRP A 421 15.05 0.46 -30.06
N ARG A 422 15.52 0.27 -31.30
CA ARG A 422 14.82 0.78 -32.48
C ARG A 422 13.53 0.00 -32.75
N VAL A 423 13.53 -1.30 -32.46
CA VAL A 423 12.33 -2.14 -32.58
C VAL A 423 11.31 -1.79 -31.50
N LEU A 424 11.77 -1.49 -30.27
CA LEU A 424 10.93 -1.06 -29.14
C LEU A 424 9.94 0.07 -29.46
N THR A 425 10.25 0.86 -30.47
CA THR A 425 9.65 2.17 -30.69
C THR A 425 8.96 2.35 -32.03
N ASN A 426 9.22 1.43 -32.96
CA ASN A 426 8.53 1.34 -34.23
C ASN A 426 7.65 0.08 -34.30
N ALA A 427 7.41 -0.56 -33.15
CA ALA A 427 6.67 -1.81 -33.10
C ALA A 427 5.22 -1.59 -33.58
N SER A 428 4.92 -2.09 -34.78
CA SER A 428 3.55 -2.23 -35.31
C SER A 428 2.76 -3.34 -34.62
N ALA A 429 3.41 -4.10 -33.74
CA ALA A 429 2.88 -5.23 -33.00
C ALA A 429 3.42 -5.19 -31.56
N PRO A 430 2.77 -5.86 -30.59
CA PRO A 430 3.24 -5.91 -29.21
C PRO A 430 4.64 -6.53 -29.10
N LEU A 431 5.45 -5.99 -28.19
CA LEU A 431 6.71 -6.64 -27.79
C LEU A 431 6.44 -7.60 -26.66
N THR A 432 6.97 -8.80 -26.79
CA THR A 432 6.89 -9.83 -25.76
C THR A 432 8.27 -10.37 -25.44
N LEU A 433 8.48 -10.74 -24.19
CA LEU A 433 9.59 -11.59 -23.81
C LEU A 433 9.09 -13.03 -23.84
N GLY A 434 9.79 -13.88 -24.58
CA GLY A 434 9.52 -15.29 -24.69
C GLY A 434 10.49 -16.13 -23.87
N LEU A 435 9.96 -17.18 -23.28
CA LEU A 435 10.72 -18.28 -22.66
C LEU A 435 10.02 -19.58 -23.05
N ALA A 436 10.69 -20.45 -23.81
CA ALA A 436 10.07 -21.66 -24.39
C ALA A 436 8.75 -21.33 -25.12
N ASP A 437 7.62 -21.85 -24.65
CA ASP A 437 6.26 -21.59 -25.14
C ASP A 437 5.57 -20.37 -24.50
N GLN A 438 6.12 -19.84 -23.41
CA GLN A 438 5.54 -18.72 -22.67
C GLN A 438 5.86 -17.37 -23.29
N ARG A 439 4.92 -16.43 -23.20
CA ARG A 439 5.06 -15.06 -23.71
C ARG A 439 4.48 -14.08 -22.69
N VAL A 440 5.26 -13.09 -22.25
CA VAL A 440 4.77 -11.97 -21.45
C VAL A 440 4.99 -10.65 -22.17
N PRO A 441 4.06 -9.69 -22.07
CA PRO A 441 4.25 -8.37 -22.67
C PRO A 441 5.42 -7.63 -22.00
N VAL A 442 6.26 -7.00 -22.81
CA VAL A 442 7.29 -6.10 -22.29
C VAL A 442 6.64 -4.76 -21.93
N VAL A 443 6.59 -4.47 -20.63
CA VAL A 443 6.04 -3.20 -20.14
C VAL A 443 7.11 -2.13 -20.23
N CYS A 444 6.91 -1.19 -21.16
CA CYS A 444 7.75 -0.01 -21.31
C CYS A 444 6.99 1.23 -20.83
N PRO A 445 7.53 2.04 -19.91
CA PRO A 445 6.98 3.36 -19.65
C PRO A 445 7.04 4.19 -20.95
N SER A 446 6.16 5.19 -21.10
CA SER A 446 6.18 6.00 -22.33
C SER A 446 7.58 6.58 -22.57
N LEU A 447 8.10 6.51 -23.80
CA LEU A 447 9.47 6.92 -24.16
C LEU A 447 9.91 8.28 -23.58
N PRO A 448 9.04 9.30 -23.47
CA PRO A 448 9.43 10.58 -22.86
C PRO A 448 9.57 10.52 -21.34
N ARG A 449 8.70 9.73 -20.69
CA ARG A 449 8.82 9.45 -19.26
C ARG A 449 10.09 8.65 -18.99
N LEU A 450 10.44 7.74 -19.89
CA LEU A 450 11.68 6.97 -19.83
C LEU A 450 12.92 7.87 -19.92
N LEU A 451 12.97 8.79 -20.91
CA LEU A 451 14.03 9.79 -21.04
C LEU A 451 14.17 10.67 -19.80
N ALA A 452 13.04 11.14 -19.24
CA ALA A 452 13.03 11.96 -18.04
C ALA A 452 13.53 11.19 -16.80
N VAL A 453 12.98 10.00 -16.55
CA VAL A 453 13.36 9.16 -15.40
C VAL A 453 14.82 8.72 -15.48
N ALA A 454 15.31 8.35 -16.67
CA ALA A 454 16.72 8.01 -16.85
C ALA A 454 17.63 9.23 -16.64
N GLY A 455 17.19 10.42 -17.09
CA GLY A 455 17.89 11.67 -16.82
C GLY A 455 17.93 12.01 -15.33
N ASP A 456 16.83 11.80 -14.60
CA ASP A 456 16.77 12.03 -13.16
C ASP A 456 17.64 11.04 -12.38
N ALA A 457 17.60 9.75 -12.73
CA ALA A 457 18.44 8.71 -12.11
C ALA A 457 19.94 8.98 -12.28
N MET A 458 20.34 9.59 -13.40
CA MET A 458 21.73 9.93 -13.69
C MET A 458 22.16 11.33 -13.21
N ARG A 459 21.25 12.11 -12.60
CA ARG A 459 21.46 13.54 -12.33
C ARG A 459 22.66 13.79 -11.43
N GLU A 460 22.85 12.96 -10.42
CA GLU A 460 23.92 13.09 -9.43
C GLU A 460 25.26 12.62 -9.99
N THR A 461 25.26 11.53 -10.73
CA THR A 461 26.49 10.90 -11.22
C THR A 461 27.03 11.59 -12.49
N ASN A 462 26.15 12.07 -13.37
CA ASN A 462 26.51 12.56 -14.70
C ASN A 462 25.62 13.73 -15.15
N PRO A 463 25.76 14.91 -14.51
CA PRO A 463 24.81 16.03 -14.66
C PRO A 463 24.75 16.59 -16.09
N LYS A 464 25.85 16.53 -16.85
CA LYS A 464 25.89 17.03 -18.25
C LYS A 464 25.05 16.15 -19.18
N GLN A 465 25.24 14.83 -19.17
CA GLN A 465 24.43 13.89 -19.97
C GLN A 465 22.98 13.83 -19.47
N ALA A 466 22.76 13.86 -18.15
CA ALA A 466 21.43 13.88 -17.54
C ALA A 466 20.57 15.04 -18.06
N ARG A 467 21.13 16.25 -18.12
CA ARG A 467 20.43 17.44 -18.66
C ARG A 467 19.97 17.25 -20.12
N ILE A 468 20.75 16.56 -20.95
CA ILE A 468 20.40 16.27 -22.34
C ILE A 468 19.13 15.39 -22.38
N LEU A 469 19.11 14.29 -21.61
CA LEU A 469 17.95 13.38 -21.56
C LEU A 469 16.71 14.05 -20.98
N LEU A 470 16.85 14.84 -19.91
CA LEU A 470 15.75 15.59 -19.30
C LEU A 470 15.11 16.57 -20.29
N ARG A 471 15.92 17.32 -21.04
CA ARG A 471 15.43 18.23 -22.09
C ARG A 471 14.63 17.48 -23.16
N LEU A 472 15.16 16.36 -23.64
CA LEU A 472 14.49 15.52 -24.63
C LEU A 472 13.20 14.89 -24.07
N GLY A 473 13.17 14.48 -22.81
CA GLY A 473 11.97 13.98 -22.14
C GLY A 473 10.86 15.05 -22.01
N LEU A 474 11.24 16.29 -21.69
CA LEU A 474 10.34 17.44 -21.57
C LEU A 474 9.81 17.94 -22.92
N ALA A 475 10.60 17.85 -24.00
CA ALA A 475 10.22 18.32 -25.33
C ALA A 475 8.93 17.68 -25.89
N ARG A 476 8.49 16.51 -25.39
CA ARG A 476 7.18 15.92 -25.71
C ARG A 476 6.00 16.84 -25.37
N ARG A 477 6.09 17.57 -24.24
CA ARG A 477 5.01 18.46 -23.76
C ARG A 477 4.82 19.64 -24.70
N HIS A 478 5.91 20.14 -25.30
CA HIS A 478 5.89 21.19 -26.30
C HIS A 478 5.35 20.67 -27.65
N TRP A 479 5.85 19.53 -28.12
CA TRP A 479 5.45 18.94 -29.41
C TRP A 479 3.95 18.58 -29.49
N ARG A 480 3.33 18.16 -28.37
CA ARG A 480 1.88 17.94 -28.27
C ARG A 480 1.04 19.20 -28.40
N LYS A 481 1.59 20.38 -28.08
CA LYS A 481 0.87 21.66 -28.15
C LYS A 481 0.87 22.23 -29.56
N THR A 482 1.88 21.92 -30.37
CA THR A 482 2.07 22.51 -31.69
C THR A 482 1.67 21.59 -32.84
N HIS A 483 1.58 20.26 -32.64
CA HIS A 483 1.32 19.29 -33.72
C HIS A 483 0.51 18.04 -33.26
N THR A 484 -0.29 17.45 -34.17
CA THR A 484 -0.85 16.08 -34.05
C THR A 484 -0.61 15.33 -35.38
N PRO A 485 -0.24 14.03 -35.45
CA PRO A 485 -0.29 12.99 -34.42
C PRO A 485 1.08 12.36 -34.01
N ALA A 486 0.98 11.51 -32.99
CA ALA A 486 1.99 10.87 -32.15
C ALA A 486 3.07 9.90 -32.74
N PRO A 487 3.08 9.46 -34.02
CA PRO A 487 4.09 8.49 -34.49
C PRO A 487 5.52 9.04 -34.56
N ARG A 488 5.72 10.23 -35.15
CA ARG A 488 7.07 10.78 -35.41
C ARG A 488 7.88 10.98 -34.14
N TRP A 489 7.26 11.53 -33.10
CA TRP A 489 7.92 11.75 -31.82
C TRP A 489 8.36 10.45 -31.14
N ARG A 490 7.57 9.37 -31.24
CA ARG A 490 7.95 8.08 -30.66
C ARG A 490 9.16 7.50 -31.38
N THR A 491 9.18 7.57 -32.71
CA THR A 491 10.32 7.16 -33.53
C THR A 491 11.57 7.99 -33.22
N GLU A 492 11.44 9.30 -33.00
CA GLU A 492 12.59 10.16 -32.65
C GLU A 492 13.10 9.93 -31.22
N ALA A 493 12.22 9.88 -30.22
CA ALA A 493 12.60 9.59 -28.84
C ALA A 493 13.36 8.25 -28.71
N ALA A 494 13.00 7.29 -29.55
CA ALA A 494 13.72 6.03 -29.69
C ALA A 494 15.12 6.15 -30.24
N ARG A 495 15.25 6.90 -31.33
CA ARG A 495 16.52 7.14 -32.00
C ARG A 495 17.47 7.77 -30.99
N TRP A 496 16.97 8.68 -30.15
CA TRP A 496 17.77 9.32 -29.11
C TRP A 496 18.19 8.36 -28.01
N LEU A 497 17.30 7.49 -27.53
CA LEU A 497 17.66 6.46 -26.55
C LEU A 497 18.69 5.48 -27.12
N ALA A 498 18.47 4.99 -28.34
CA ALA A 498 19.44 4.13 -29.03
C ALA A 498 20.79 4.82 -29.21
N LEU A 499 20.80 6.12 -29.52
CA LEU A 499 22.01 6.92 -29.67
C LEU A 499 22.72 7.12 -28.31
N ALA A 500 21.97 7.34 -27.23
CA ALA A 500 22.52 7.44 -25.87
C ALA A 500 23.26 6.16 -25.46
N GLN A 501 22.78 5.00 -25.90
CA GLN A 501 23.46 3.72 -25.68
C GLN A 501 24.75 3.54 -26.48
N THR A 502 24.94 4.30 -27.56
CA THR A 502 26.21 4.28 -28.32
C THR A 502 27.27 5.20 -27.70
N GLY A 503 26.89 6.06 -26.74
CA GLY A 503 27.78 7.05 -26.13
C GLY A 503 27.99 8.32 -26.96
N LYS A 504 27.25 8.48 -28.07
CA LYS A 504 27.33 9.64 -28.98
C LYS A 504 26.59 10.87 -28.42
N TRP A 505 27.02 11.36 -27.26
CA TRP A 505 26.34 12.44 -26.54
C TRP A 505 26.40 13.81 -27.22
N GLU A 506 27.41 14.08 -28.04
CA GLU A 506 27.51 15.33 -28.80
C GLU A 506 26.42 15.46 -29.85
N GLU A 507 26.09 14.35 -30.53
CA GLU A 507 24.98 14.29 -31.49
C GLU A 507 23.64 14.54 -30.76
N LEU A 508 23.44 13.92 -29.59
CA LEU A 508 22.26 14.17 -28.76
C LEU A 508 22.18 15.61 -28.25
N ALA A 509 23.31 16.22 -27.89
CA ALA A 509 23.36 17.60 -27.43
C ALA A 509 22.90 18.58 -28.51
N LYS A 510 23.30 18.36 -29.77
CA LYS A 510 22.86 19.16 -30.92
C LYS A 510 21.34 19.09 -31.10
N VAL A 511 20.76 17.89 -31.00
CA VAL A 511 19.30 17.69 -31.08
C VAL A 511 18.59 18.31 -29.87
N ALA A 512 19.13 18.15 -28.65
CA ALA A 512 18.57 18.78 -27.46
C ALA A 512 18.60 20.32 -27.53
N ALA A 513 19.62 20.90 -28.18
CA ALA A 513 19.76 22.34 -28.36
C ALA A 513 18.70 22.92 -29.30
N THR A 514 18.24 22.17 -30.32
CA THR A 514 17.16 22.65 -31.20
C THR A 514 15.81 22.80 -30.49
N PHE A 515 15.66 22.27 -29.27
CA PHE A 515 14.47 22.49 -28.43
C PHE A 515 14.58 23.71 -27.51
N GLN A 516 15.73 24.40 -27.45
CA GLN A 516 15.91 25.61 -26.62
C GLN A 516 15.12 26.82 -27.11
N GLU A 517 14.72 26.87 -28.38
CA GLU A 517 13.98 28.02 -28.94
C GLU A 517 12.46 27.92 -28.79
N ALA A 518 11.95 26.75 -28.42
CA ALA A 518 10.50 26.50 -28.39
C ALA A 518 9.91 26.48 -26.96
N ASP A 519 10.76 26.35 -25.93
CA ASP A 519 10.33 26.42 -24.53
C ASP A 519 10.48 27.85 -24.01
N GLY A 520 9.42 28.65 -24.12
CA GLY A 520 9.30 29.96 -23.47
C GLY A 520 9.26 29.88 -21.94
N SER A 521 10.15 29.11 -21.30
CA SER A 521 10.16 28.78 -19.87
C SER A 521 11.25 29.50 -19.08
N ARG A 522 11.62 30.72 -19.50
CA ARG A 522 12.23 31.65 -18.53
C ARG A 522 11.11 32.28 -17.72
N TRP A 523 10.81 31.65 -16.58
CA TRP A 523 10.02 32.24 -15.50
C TRP A 523 10.70 33.52 -15.08
N SER A 524 10.02 34.64 -15.26
CA SER A 524 10.57 35.95 -14.92
C SER A 524 9.97 36.45 -13.61
N THR A 525 8.76 35.98 -13.26
CA THR A 525 8.00 36.45 -12.10
C THR A 525 7.30 35.31 -11.36
N SER A 526 7.46 35.26 -10.04
CA SER A 526 6.73 34.36 -9.15
C SER A 526 6.26 35.10 -7.90
N VAL A 527 5.04 34.83 -7.44
CA VAL A 527 4.48 35.47 -6.24
C VAL A 527 3.97 34.46 -5.22
N GLN A 528 4.20 34.74 -3.95
CA GLN A 528 3.55 34.07 -2.83
C GLN A 528 2.22 34.77 -2.53
N CYS A 529 1.12 34.02 -2.44
CA CYS A 529 -0.20 34.60 -2.19
C CYS A 529 -1.08 33.73 -1.30
N ALA A 530 -1.55 34.28 -0.18
CA ALA A 530 -2.56 33.66 0.66
C ALA A 530 -4.01 34.02 0.24
N ALA A 531 -4.20 35.12 -0.48
CA ALA A 531 -5.52 35.57 -0.89
C ALA A 531 -6.04 34.86 -2.15
N PRO A 532 -7.36 34.79 -2.36
CA PRO A 532 -7.95 34.50 -3.67
C PRO A 532 -7.52 35.52 -4.73
N ALA A 533 -7.51 35.11 -6.00
CA ALA A 533 -7.17 35.99 -7.11
C ALA A 533 -8.15 37.16 -7.19
N ASN A 534 -7.62 38.39 -7.21
CA ASN A 534 -8.41 39.62 -7.23
C ASN A 534 -8.03 40.45 -8.47
N PRO A 535 -8.98 40.76 -9.39
CA PRO A 535 -8.69 41.59 -10.56
C PRO A 535 -8.10 42.97 -10.24
N ARG A 536 -8.37 43.52 -9.05
CA ARG A 536 -7.93 44.87 -8.65
C ARG A 536 -6.42 44.99 -8.48
N TYR A 537 -5.71 43.89 -8.23
CA TYR A 537 -4.26 43.86 -8.00
C TYR A 537 -3.59 42.69 -8.76
N ASP A 538 -4.15 42.30 -9.91
CA ASP A 538 -3.60 41.22 -10.72
C ASP A 538 -2.36 41.68 -11.49
N ILE A 539 -1.20 41.20 -11.05
CA ILE A 539 0.10 41.51 -11.66
C ILE A 539 0.52 40.50 -12.73
N ALA A 540 -0.38 39.59 -13.13
CA ALA A 540 -0.16 38.57 -14.16
C ALA A 540 1.16 37.78 -13.99
N PRO A 541 1.40 37.13 -12.84
CA PRO A 541 2.64 36.40 -12.59
C PRO A 541 2.73 35.10 -13.41
N ASP A 542 3.95 34.71 -13.78
CA ASP A 542 4.17 33.42 -14.48
C ASP A 542 3.84 32.21 -13.58
N ALA A 543 4.10 32.36 -12.28
CA ALA A 543 3.82 31.35 -11.25
C ALA A 543 3.28 31.96 -9.95
N VAL A 544 2.36 31.24 -9.31
CA VAL A 544 1.78 31.59 -8.00
C VAL A 544 2.04 30.45 -7.01
N MET A 545 2.71 30.77 -5.92
CA MET A 545 2.86 29.92 -4.74
C MET A 545 1.68 30.19 -3.80
N VAL A 546 0.66 29.33 -3.86
CA VAL A 546 -0.53 29.44 -3.02
C VAL A 546 -0.16 29.04 -1.61
N TYR A 547 -0.23 30.00 -0.69
CA TYR A 547 0.28 29.89 0.67
C TYR A 547 -0.86 29.80 1.71
N GLY A 548 -0.69 28.93 2.71
CA GLY A 548 -1.55 28.81 3.89
C GLY A 548 -2.98 28.31 3.61
N GLY A 549 -3.78 28.10 4.66
CA GLY A 549 -5.21 27.70 4.61
C GLY A 549 -5.48 26.19 4.67
N LYS A 550 -6.65 25.80 5.21
CA LYS A 550 -7.06 24.38 5.36
C LYS A 550 -7.34 23.67 4.04
N ASP A 551 -7.76 24.42 3.01
CA ASP A 551 -7.98 23.93 1.64
C ASP A 551 -7.44 24.94 0.61
N PRO A 552 -6.29 24.67 -0.04
CA PRO A 552 -5.75 25.54 -1.08
C PRO A 552 -6.37 25.30 -2.47
N ALA A 553 -7.18 24.24 -2.65
CA ALA A 553 -7.67 23.83 -3.97
C ALA A 553 -8.52 24.89 -4.70
N PRO A 554 -9.43 25.64 -4.05
CA PRO A 554 -10.20 26.70 -4.70
C PRO A 554 -9.31 27.81 -5.26
N ARG A 555 -8.26 28.21 -4.52
CA ARG A 555 -7.31 29.25 -4.93
C ARG A 555 -6.39 28.78 -6.04
N LEU A 556 -5.88 27.55 -5.95
CA LEU A 556 -5.11 26.92 -7.04
C LEU A 556 -5.90 26.94 -8.35
N ARG A 557 -7.19 26.54 -8.31
CA ARG A 557 -8.07 26.57 -9.50
C ARG A 557 -8.28 27.97 -10.04
N GLN A 558 -8.43 28.96 -9.16
CA GLN A 558 -8.66 30.35 -9.56
C GLN A 558 -7.45 30.96 -10.29
N TRP A 559 -6.24 30.77 -9.75
CA TRP A 559 -5.01 31.26 -10.38
C TRP A 559 -4.69 30.52 -11.67
N ARG A 560 -4.93 29.21 -11.70
CA ARG A 560 -4.75 28.39 -12.91
C ARG A 560 -5.67 28.81 -14.06
N ARG A 561 -6.92 29.20 -13.78
CA ARG A 561 -7.86 29.74 -14.79
C ARG A 561 -7.37 31.06 -15.40
N ARG A 562 -6.50 31.80 -14.70
CA ARG A 562 -5.88 33.04 -15.18
C ARG A 562 -4.58 32.81 -15.96
N GLY A 563 -4.20 31.56 -16.18
CA GLY A 563 -3.02 31.21 -16.98
C GLY A 563 -1.72 31.10 -16.20
N ALA A 564 -1.72 31.42 -14.89
CA ALA A 564 -0.56 31.22 -14.03
C ALA A 564 -0.32 29.72 -13.76
N ARG A 565 0.95 29.33 -13.66
CA ARG A 565 1.31 28.04 -13.05
C ARG A 565 1.14 28.14 -11.54
N VAL A 566 0.75 27.04 -10.90
CA VAL A 566 0.31 27.07 -9.51
C VAL A 566 1.09 26.07 -8.68
N GLN A 567 1.71 26.52 -7.61
CA GLN A 567 2.46 25.70 -6.66
C GLN A 567 1.79 25.81 -5.29
N ILE A 568 1.99 24.79 -4.46
CA ILE A 568 1.54 24.81 -3.06
C ILE A 568 2.73 25.20 -2.22
N MET A 569 2.55 26.17 -1.32
CA MET A 569 3.55 26.53 -0.34
C MET A 569 3.05 26.25 1.07
N THR A 570 3.86 25.53 1.84
CA THR A 570 3.64 25.32 3.28
C THR A 570 4.89 25.71 4.06
N GLY A 571 4.71 26.29 5.24
CA GLY A 571 5.82 26.62 6.14
C GLY A 571 6.16 25.47 7.06
N ILE A 572 7.42 25.03 7.05
CA ILE A 572 7.96 24.02 7.98
C ILE A 572 8.19 24.63 9.37
N ALA A 573 8.54 25.92 9.42
CA ALA A 573 8.67 26.65 10.68
C ALA A 573 7.33 27.19 11.21
N TRP A 574 6.36 27.46 10.33
CA TRP A 574 5.12 28.19 10.65
C TRP A 574 3.85 27.34 10.72
N GLY A 575 3.94 26.04 10.46
CA GLY A 575 2.77 25.17 10.48
C GLY A 575 2.24 24.91 11.90
N ASN A 576 0.94 24.67 11.98
CA ASN A 576 0.31 24.16 13.21
C ASN A 576 0.70 22.69 13.42
N TYR A 577 1.92 22.45 13.91
CA TYR A 577 2.51 21.14 14.15
C TYR A 577 2.41 20.70 15.63
N GLN A 578 1.49 21.29 16.40
CA GLN A 578 1.32 20.94 17.80
C GLN A 578 0.82 19.50 17.98
N ASP A 579 0.16 18.93 16.96
CA ASP A 579 -0.15 17.51 16.89
C ASP A 579 1.10 16.62 16.86
N TYR A 580 2.15 17.03 16.16
CA TYR A 580 3.47 16.40 16.27
C TYR A 580 4.03 16.63 17.67
N GLN A 581 4.18 17.89 18.10
CA GLN A 581 4.77 18.21 19.40
C GLN A 581 4.15 17.44 20.57
N GLU A 582 2.82 17.45 20.67
CA GLU A 582 2.09 16.89 21.79
C GLU A 582 1.92 15.37 21.69
N GLY A 583 2.45 14.74 20.64
CA GLY A 583 2.36 13.30 20.41
C GLY A 583 0.97 12.81 20.00
N ARG A 584 0.14 13.70 19.44
CA ARG A 584 -1.12 13.28 18.81
C ARG A 584 -0.90 12.56 17.48
N TYR A 585 0.27 12.71 16.88
CA TYR A 585 0.66 12.06 15.64
C TYR A 585 0.99 10.56 15.83
N ASP A 586 1.88 10.23 16.77
CA ASP A 586 2.42 8.87 16.94
C ASP A 586 2.35 8.35 18.39
N GLY A 587 1.71 9.09 19.30
CA GLY A 587 1.61 8.76 20.72
C GLY A 587 2.81 9.20 21.56
N LYS A 588 3.85 9.81 20.96
CA LYS A 588 5.06 10.27 21.66
C LYS A 588 5.16 11.78 21.59
N ARG A 589 5.38 12.44 22.73
CA ARG A 589 5.72 13.87 22.71
C ARG A 589 7.10 14.07 22.09
N HIS A 590 7.19 15.01 21.14
CA HIS A 590 8.43 15.34 20.42
C HIS A 590 9.09 16.62 20.94
N ASP A 591 8.89 16.98 22.21
CA ASP A 591 9.53 18.19 22.78
C ASP A 591 11.07 18.12 22.70
N ASP A 592 11.65 16.92 22.65
CA ASP A 592 13.10 16.71 22.50
C ASP A 592 13.64 17.10 21.12
N GLU A 593 12.75 17.19 20.12
CA GLU A 593 13.05 17.53 18.73
C GLU A 593 12.91 19.03 18.44
N ILE A 594 12.47 19.82 19.42
CA ILE A 594 12.49 21.27 19.32
C ILE A 594 13.94 21.76 19.37
N GLN A 595 14.33 22.63 18.44
CA GLN A 595 15.63 23.30 18.50
C GLN A 595 15.72 24.12 19.79
N THR A 596 16.81 23.94 20.54
CA THR A 596 17.08 24.74 21.75
C THR A 596 18.40 25.49 21.64
N THR A 597 18.48 26.63 22.32
CA THR A 597 19.75 27.33 22.55
C THR A 597 20.58 26.59 23.59
N LYS A 598 21.84 27.00 23.76
CA LYS A 598 22.77 26.42 24.75
C LYS A 598 22.21 26.36 26.17
N ASP A 599 21.40 27.33 26.56
CA ASP A 599 20.78 27.40 27.89
C ASP A 599 19.50 26.54 28.01
N GLY A 600 19.20 25.74 26.99
CA GLY A 600 18.00 24.88 26.95
C GLY A 600 16.71 25.60 26.58
N LYS A 601 16.77 26.87 26.16
CA LYS A 601 15.56 27.63 25.76
C LYS A 601 15.09 27.19 24.37
N PRO A 602 13.81 26.83 24.19
CA PRO A 602 13.24 26.53 22.87
C PRO A 602 13.39 27.72 21.92
N ILE A 603 13.69 27.44 20.66
CA ILE A 603 13.68 28.42 19.58
C ILE A 603 12.30 28.33 18.92
N SER A 604 11.53 29.42 19.01
CA SER A 604 10.19 29.50 18.46
C SER A 604 10.01 30.77 17.63
N HIS A 605 9.08 30.69 16.69
CA HIS A 605 8.58 31.84 15.95
C HIS A 605 7.54 32.64 16.77
N GLY A 606 7.20 32.17 17.97
CA GLY A 606 6.20 32.76 18.87
C GLY A 606 5.16 31.73 19.33
N GLY A 607 4.72 31.82 20.59
CA GLY A 607 3.79 30.84 21.17
C GLY A 607 4.34 29.40 21.10
N SER A 608 3.51 28.45 20.67
CA SER A 608 3.85 27.03 20.50
C SER A 608 4.28 26.66 19.07
N VAL A 609 4.89 27.60 18.34
CA VAL A 609 5.37 27.40 16.97
C VAL A 609 6.90 27.28 17.01
N TYR A 610 7.39 26.05 17.10
CA TYR A 610 8.81 25.75 17.31
C TYR A 610 9.55 25.44 16.01
N TYR A 611 10.85 25.74 15.99
CA TYR A 611 11.76 25.24 14.96
C TYR A 611 12.20 23.83 15.30
N TRP A 612 12.17 22.93 14.33
CA TRP A 612 12.35 21.48 14.53
C TRP A 612 13.73 21.01 14.10
N VAL A 613 14.25 19.99 14.77
CA VAL A 613 15.39 19.21 14.28
C VAL A 613 14.91 18.28 13.16
N PRO A 614 15.60 18.17 12.02
CA PRO A 614 15.19 17.33 10.89
C PRO A 614 15.47 15.85 11.17
N THR A 615 14.78 15.29 12.15
CA THR A 615 14.80 13.85 12.47
C THR A 615 14.07 13.06 11.39
N GLU A 616 14.33 11.75 11.29
CA GLU A 616 13.55 10.86 10.40
C GLU A 616 12.05 10.90 10.74
N THR A 617 11.69 10.91 12.03
CA THR A 617 10.28 10.97 12.46
C THR A 617 9.59 12.27 12.06
N TYR A 618 10.30 13.41 12.12
CA TYR A 618 9.76 14.68 11.68
C TYR A 618 9.65 14.75 10.16
N ALA A 619 10.61 14.16 9.43
CA ALA A 619 10.55 14.03 7.98
C ALA A 619 9.36 13.16 7.52
N ASP A 620 9.15 12.00 8.15
CA ASP A 620 8.01 11.12 7.89
C ASP A 620 6.68 11.84 8.15
N TYR A 621 6.60 12.54 9.29
CA TYR A 621 5.44 13.36 9.64
C TYR A 621 5.15 14.43 8.57
N LEU A 622 6.18 15.17 8.13
CA LEU A 622 6.03 16.18 7.08
C LEU A 622 5.59 15.56 5.75
N CYS A 623 6.18 14.42 5.35
CA CYS A 623 5.80 13.69 4.15
C CYS A 623 4.34 13.25 4.17
N GLN A 624 3.87 12.69 5.30
CA GLN A 624 2.47 12.30 5.46
C GLN A 624 1.54 13.50 5.42
N ARG A 625 1.91 14.61 6.07
CA ARG A 625 1.11 15.84 6.07
C ARG A 625 1.05 16.51 4.70
N LEU A 626 2.08 16.33 3.88
CA LEU A 626 2.17 16.87 2.52
C LEU A 626 1.58 15.95 1.45
N ALA A 627 1.39 14.66 1.72
CA ALA A 627 0.85 13.71 0.75
C ALA A 627 -0.49 14.16 0.13
N PRO A 628 -1.48 14.71 0.88
CA PRO A 628 -2.71 15.22 0.28
C PRO A 628 -2.50 16.39 -0.70
N ALA A 629 -1.43 17.18 -0.51
CA ALA A 629 -1.11 18.29 -1.39
C ALA A 629 -0.62 17.81 -2.78
N LEU A 630 -0.10 16.59 -2.89
CA LEU A 630 0.37 16.01 -4.15
C LEU A 630 -0.79 15.63 -5.10
N GLU A 631 -1.99 15.41 -4.55
CA GLU A 631 -3.19 15.07 -5.32
C GLU A 631 -3.92 16.32 -5.85
N LEU A 632 -3.50 17.51 -5.45
CA LEU A 632 -4.05 18.77 -5.93
C LEU A 632 -3.48 19.15 -7.30
N PRO A 633 -4.20 19.96 -8.11
CA PRO A 633 -3.76 20.35 -9.45
C PRO A 633 -2.66 21.41 -9.42
N ALA A 634 -1.55 21.13 -8.72
CA ALA A 634 -0.36 21.94 -8.56
C ALA A 634 0.78 21.44 -9.45
N ASP A 635 1.66 22.36 -9.84
CA ASP A 635 2.87 22.11 -10.62
C ASP A 635 4.08 21.78 -9.72
N GLY A 636 3.95 21.93 -8.40
CA GLY A 636 4.98 21.60 -7.40
C GLY A 636 4.62 22.01 -5.97
N VAL A 637 5.43 21.57 -5.01
CA VAL A 637 5.36 21.93 -3.58
C VAL A 637 6.61 22.72 -3.21
N CYS A 638 6.43 23.87 -2.56
CA CYS A 638 7.46 24.75 -2.05
C CYS A 638 7.44 24.69 -0.52
N LEU A 639 8.58 24.33 0.08
CA LEU A 639 8.74 24.31 1.53
C LEU A 639 9.34 25.64 1.97
N GLU A 640 8.56 26.42 2.71
CA GLU A 640 8.99 27.71 3.26
C GLU A 640 9.74 27.48 4.57
N GLU A 641 10.87 28.19 4.71
CA GLU A 641 11.72 28.23 5.91
C GLU A 641 12.04 26.85 6.53
N PRO A 642 12.72 25.93 5.81
CA PRO A 642 13.33 24.73 6.41
C PRO A 642 14.59 25.13 7.23
N GLU A 643 14.41 26.02 8.19
CA GLU A 643 15.50 26.71 8.87
C GLU A 643 16.05 25.92 10.05
N PHE A 644 17.37 25.90 10.14
CA PHE A 644 18.08 25.50 11.34
C PHE A 644 18.89 26.69 11.86
N TRP A 645 18.58 27.15 13.06
CA TRP A 645 19.22 28.34 13.61
C TRP A 645 20.66 28.05 14.02
N LEU A 646 21.59 28.94 13.67
CA LEU A 646 22.99 28.85 14.08
C LEU A 646 23.16 28.78 15.61
N ARG A 647 22.27 29.45 16.36
CA ARG A 647 22.22 29.43 17.83
C ARG A 647 21.53 28.18 18.42
N GLY A 648 20.99 27.32 17.57
CA GLY A 648 20.37 26.04 17.92
C GLY A 648 21.41 24.93 18.15
N GLY A 649 20.98 23.68 18.01
CA GLY A 649 21.88 22.52 18.08
C GLY A 649 22.20 22.00 19.49
N TRP A 650 21.41 22.40 20.50
CA TRP A 650 21.63 21.95 21.88
C TRP A 650 20.55 20.99 22.39
N SER A 651 19.56 20.67 21.56
CA SER A 651 18.45 19.79 21.92
C SER A 651 18.90 18.33 21.97
N PRO A 652 18.21 17.48 22.75
CA PRO A 652 18.54 16.06 22.84
C PRO A 652 18.47 15.35 21.48
N ALA A 653 17.47 15.69 20.65
CA ALA A 653 17.37 15.13 19.30
C ALA A 653 18.55 15.55 18.42
N PHE A 654 18.96 16.82 18.42
CA PHE A 654 20.11 17.23 17.62
C PHE A 654 21.37 16.48 18.03
N LYS A 655 21.62 16.32 19.35
CA LYS A 655 22.79 15.56 19.83
C LYS A 655 22.74 14.09 19.41
N ARG A 656 21.55 13.48 19.40
CA ARG A 656 21.34 12.12 18.89
C ARG A 656 21.62 12.03 17.40
N GLU A 657 20.95 12.84 16.58
CA GLU A 657 21.09 12.81 15.11
C GLU A 657 22.50 13.20 14.67
N TRP A 658 23.19 14.07 15.41
CA TRP A 658 24.58 14.45 15.14
C TRP A 658 25.60 13.34 15.49
N SER A 659 25.25 12.45 16.41
CA SER A 659 26.13 11.35 16.84
C SER A 659 25.91 10.05 16.06
N ALA A 660 24.76 9.92 15.38
CA ALA A 660 24.44 8.84 14.44
C ALA A 660 25.25 8.99 13.15
#